data_AF-A0A372QBF8-F1
#
_entry.id   AF-A0A372QBF8-F1
#
_cell.length_a   1.000
_cell.length_b   1.000
_cell.length_c   1.000
_cell.angle_alpha   90.00
_cell.angle_beta   90.00
_cell.angle_gamma   90.00
#
_symmetry.space_group_name_H-M   'P 1'
#
loop_
_entity.id
_entity.type
_entity.pdbx_description
1 polymer ?
#
loop_
_entity_poly.entity_id
_entity_poly.type
_entity_poly.pdbx_seq_one_letter_code
_entity_poly.pdbx_strand_id
1 'polypeptide(L)'
;MIYEKNKIDFQNFDANKLNLWLVDIPYDTENVKLRTLQSRSRDMKEENTIIQKLGGKKLSPVDDIGDIFTYDSKNIRIIIQPPATTDQGLTDISRDIANLGYLPRQGGIGGTLLSHDSSGDSNNEGVKLNDRDISLRFDIMNNLIKELINKKVILVRAPPFAGKTSLAQILEHTLINAPEYSHYRVIRISLLCEGGINWNNFGELWTEIVGVTWKQWIRQCKKIPSILIVDEAHLIYGDKGINGDDDDEKTASQFWMTVKGLLQNLSNTCIIMFAAYGYRSSNCGLATPVKIQDENCKSLIDINFSSDALKMYVEQFCSTNFRRLDQQSVLNLYQYTQMATGGHAGLVRHILNSTKKAMKKRIDNNNYGLTWENIFKYLNSKDFDKSIYSDCRAVPDIDSLNKKQKELCQVTWEKGKIPYSDNNKDAVDLIKSGVLMVVDNYYLTFAAPLLKRSFFQQFYGTEDIAEDTPENLYEYIVKVFTAMCNDKISNKILKKTLGYGTDGRILEQTWQKEFYRIGTRELGMDHFLSCEVGPTFACDGRIDFYVDKLDWAIELLRDGEDMTEHKDRFDPIEGEYKEIVKYAKSIAIIDIRSIGILDDLSEAKKVREIKKDFVHVSCSKDFNKFKIESLGKETVIVQFQDFQGFQD
;
A
#
# COMPACT_ATOMS: atom_id res chain seq x y z
N MET A 1 -28.30 1.99 27.39
CA MET A 1 -27.12 1.87 26.49
C MET A 1 -26.99 0.48 25.85
N ILE A 2 -27.18 -0.64 26.57
CA ILE A 2 -27.34 -1.99 25.96
C ILE A 2 -28.72 -2.13 25.28
N TYR A 3 -29.78 -1.61 25.91
CA TYR A 3 -31.16 -1.65 25.37
C TYR A 3 -31.32 -0.94 24.00
N GLU A 4 -30.60 0.17 23.79
CA GLU A 4 -30.55 0.90 22.51
C GLU A 4 -29.73 0.15 21.45
N LYS A 5 -28.67 -0.56 21.84
CA LYS A 5 -27.84 -1.38 20.92
C LYS A 5 -28.53 -2.68 20.50
N ASN A 6 -29.39 -3.25 21.35
CA ASN A 6 -30.08 -4.51 21.08
C ASN A 6 -31.46 -4.34 20.39
N LYS A 7 -31.90 -3.09 20.16
CA LYS A 7 -33.22 -2.81 19.56
C LYS A 7 -33.32 -3.30 18.10
N ILE A 8 -32.17 -3.53 17.43
CA ILE A 8 -32.09 -4.08 16.07
C ILE A 8 -32.12 -5.62 16.11
N ASP A 9 -31.50 -6.26 17.11
CA ASP A 9 -31.40 -7.73 17.21
C ASP A 9 -32.73 -8.41 17.59
N PHE A 10 -33.64 -7.68 18.27
CA PHE A 10 -34.95 -8.21 18.69
C PHE A 10 -36.13 -7.76 17.81
N GLN A 11 -35.90 -7.02 16.71
CA GLN A 11 -36.98 -6.52 15.84
C GLN A 11 -37.83 -7.62 15.19
N ASN A 12 -37.29 -8.83 15.05
CA ASN A 12 -37.94 -9.97 14.41
C ASN A 12 -38.34 -11.10 15.38
N PHE A 13 -38.33 -10.83 16.69
CA PHE A 13 -38.47 -11.86 17.71
C PHE A 13 -39.66 -11.59 18.65
N ASP A 14 -40.63 -12.52 18.69
CA ASP A 14 -41.77 -12.43 19.61
C ASP A 14 -41.29 -12.64 21.06
N ALA A 15 -41.26 -11.56 21.84
CA ALA A 15 -40.78 -11.53 23.21
C ALA A 15 -41.50 -12.54 24.13
N ASN A 16 -42.74 -12.93 23.80
CA ASN A 16 -43.50 -13.94 24.57
C ASN A 16 -42.91 -15.36 24.44
N LYS A 17 -41.96 -15.58 23.53
CA LYS A 17 -41.31 -16.87 23.31
C LYS A 17 -40.00 -17.03 24.09
N LEU A 18 -39.51 -16.00 24.77
CA LEU A 18 -38.30 -16.11 25.59
C LEU A 18 -38.55 -16.96 26.83
N ASN A 19 -37.60 -17.83 27.16
CA ASN A 19 -37.56 -18.50 28.46
C ASN A 19 -36.75 -17.63 29.42
N LEU A 20 -37.41 -17.08 30.43
CA LEU A 20 -36.75 -16.31 31.50
C LEU A 20 -36.47 -17.22 32.69
N TRP A 21 -35.27 -17.13 33.24
CA TRP A 21 -34.85 -17.89 34.42
C TRP A 21 -34.38 -16.93 35.51
N LEU A 22 -34.98 -17.05 36.70
CA LEU A 22 -34.54 -16.38 37.91
C LEU A 22 -33.36 -17.13 38.51
N VAL A 23 -32.27 -16.43 38.79
CA VAL A 23 -31.04 -16.96 39.38
C VAL A 23 -30.51 -16.03 40.48
N ASP A 24 -29.54 -16.50 41.26
CA ASP A 24 -28.76 -15.65 42.17
C ASP A 24 -27.29 -16.07 42.12
N ILE A 25 -26.53 -15.42 41.23
CA ILE A 25 -25.15 -15.80 40.93
C ILE A 25 -24.23 -14.60 41.17
N PRO A 26 -23.33 -14.66 42.15
CA PRO A 26 -22.37 -13.58 42.41
C PRO A 26 -21.46 -13.32 41.20
N TYR A 27 -21.26 -12.06 40.85
CA TYR A 27 -20.29 -11.65 39.83
C TYR A 27 -18.87 -11.60 40.43
N ASP A 28 -18.36 -12.77 40.80
CA ASP A 28 -16.98 -12.99 41.23
C ASP A 28 -16.32 -13.98 40.26
N THR A 29 -15.22 -13.58 39.63
CA THR A 29 -14.49 -14.34 38.60
C THR A 29 -13.91 -15.66 39.11
N GLU A 30 -13.79 -15.86 40.43
CA GLU A 30 -13.40 -17.15 41.03
C GLU A 30 -14.60 -18.06 41.35
N ASN A 31 -15.83 -17.57 41.16
CA ASN A 31 -17.03 -18.34 41.49
C ASN A 31 -17.25 -19.48 40.48
N VAL A 32 -17.29 -20.71 41.00
CA VAL A 32 -17.53 -21.94 40.22
C VAL A 32 -18.81 -21.85 39.40
N LYS A 33 -19.88 -21.24 39.94
CA LYS A 33 -21.17 -21.06 39.24
C LYS A 33 -21.04 -20.17 38.01
N LEU A 34 -20.20 -19.14 38.06
CA LEU A 34 -19.95 -18.23 36.94
C LEU A 34 -19.12 -18.92 35.84
N ARG A 35 -18.13 -19.74 36.22
CA ARG A 35 -17.35 -20.55 35.26
C ARG A 35 -18.23 -21.59 34.54
N THR A 36 -19.14 -22.24 35.26
CA THR A 36 -20.14 -23.15 34.66
C THR A 36 -21.06 -22.44 33.66
N LEU A 37 -21.36 -21.15 33.88
CA LEU A 37 -22.10 -20.29 32.95
C LEU A 37 -21.30 -19.85 31.71
N GLN A 38 -19.96 -19.86 31.78
CA GLN A 38 -19.09 -19.55 30.65
C GLN A 38 -18.89 -20.77 29.73
N SER A 39 -19.06 -21.99 30.25
CA SER A 39 -18.98 -23.25 29.50
C SER A 39 -20.34 -23.73 28.96
N ARG A 40 -21.13 -22.83 28.36
CA ARG A 40 -22.49 -23.16 27.88
C ARG A 40 -22.48 -24.13 26.69
N SER A 41 -23.38 -25.11 26.75
CA SER A 41 -23.71 -25.98 25.62
C SER A 41 -24.70 -25.29 24.67
N ARG A 42 -24.65 -25.64 23.38
CA ARG A 42 -25.67 -25.23 22.40
C ARG A 42 -26.89 -26.17 22.40
N ASP A 43 -26.85 -27.26 23.18
CA ASP A 43 -27.97 -28.16 23.37
C ASP A 43 -28.92 -27.62 24.45
N MET A 44 -30.21 -27.44 24.10
CA MET A 44 -31.18 -26.81 25.00
C MET A 44 -31.52 -27.68 26.24
N LYS A 45 -31.46 -29.01 26.15
CA LYS A 45 -31.72 -29.89 27.30
C LYS A 45 -30.56 -29.85 28.28
N GLU A 46 -29.34 -29.86 27.75
CA GLU A 46 -28.13 -29.71 28.55
C GLU A 46 -28.05 -28.33 29.20
N GLU A 47 -28.39 -27.27 28.46
CA GLU A 47 -28.44 -25.91 28.96
C GLU A 47 -29.48 -25.72 30.07
N ASN A 48 -30.70 -26.26 29.92
CA ASN A 48 -31.71 -26.23 30.98
C ASN A 48 -31.22 -26.95 32.24
N THR A 49 -30.53 -28.08 32.06
CA THR A 49 -29.95 -28.84 33.17
C THR A 49 -28.86 -28.04 33.89
N ILE A 50 -28.02 -27.32 33.14
CA ILE A 50 -27.00 -26.44 33.69
C ILE A 50 -27.63 -25.29 34.48
N ILE A 51 -28.62 -24.59 33.91
CA ILE A 51 -29.28 -23.46 34.58
C ILE A 51 -30.00 -23.93 35.86
N GLN A 52 -30.64 -25.10 35.85
CA GLN A 52 -31.23 -25.70 37.06
C GLN A 52 -30.18 -26.06 38.12
N LYS A 53 -29.03 -26.63 37.72
CA LYS A 53 -27.91 -26.90 38.65
C LYS A 53 -27.35 -25.63 39.30
N LEU A 54 -27.49 -24.48 38.64
CA LEU A 54 -27.10 -23.18 39.18
C LEU A 54 -28.14 -22.58 40.15
N GLY A 55 -29.26 -23.29 40.38
CA GLY A 55 -30.39 -22.83 41.20
C GLY A 55 -31.43 -22.03 40.40
N GLY A 56 -31.38 -22.10 39.07
CA GLY A 56 -32.29 -21.36 38.20
C GLY A 56 -33.73 -21.85 38.29
N LYS A 57 -34.66 -20.93 38.52
CA LYS A 57 -36.11 -21.17 38.49
C LYS A 57 -36.70 -20.53 37.24
N LYS A 58 -37.37 -21.32 36.40
CA LYS A 58 -38.04 -20.81 35.21
C LYS A 58 -39.21 -19.91 35.62
N LEU A 59 -39.27 -18.72 35.04
CA LEU A 59 -40.34 -17.76 35.27
C LEU A 59 -41.51 -18.02 34.30
N SER A 60 -42.72 -17.85 34.83
CA SER A 60 -43.97 -17.86 34.09
C SER A 60 -44.26 -16.46 33.51
N PRO A 61 -44.96 -16.34 32.38
CA PRO A 61 -45.36 -15.04 31.82
C PRO A 61 -46.22 -14.16 32.74
N VAL A 62 -46.76 -14.72 33.83
CA VAL A 62 -47.57 -14.00 34.83
C VAL A 62 -46.79 -13.66 36.12
N ASP A 63 -45.50 -14.03 36.20
CA ASP A 63 -44.67 -13.73 37.37
C ASP A 63 -44.27 -12.24 37.34
N ASP A 64 -44.53 -11.52 38.44
CA ASP A 64 -44.06 -10.14 38.61
C ASP A 64 -42.55 -10.14 38.91
N ILE A 65 -41.81 -9.35 38.13
CA ILE A 65 -40.34 -9.22 38.22
C ILE A 65 -39.90 -7.91 38.88
N GLY A 66 -40.85 -7.05 39.29
CA GLY A 66 -40.56 -5.73 39.87
C GLY A 66 -39.66 -5.83 41.11
N ASP A 67 -39.97 -6.76 42.01
CA ASP A 67 -39.24 -6.98 43.28
C ASP A 67 -37.83 -7.61 43.09
N ILE A 68 -37.50 -8.07 41.87
CA ILE A 68 -36.20 -8.71 41.57
C ILE A 68 -35.09 -7.65 41.44
N PHE A 69 -35.45 -6.40 41.11
CA PHE A 69 -34.52 -5.31 40.85
C PHE A 69 -34.52 -4.22 41.94
N THR A 70 -35.19 -4.43 43.07
CA THR A 70 -35.34 -3.42 44.13
C THR A 70 -34.10 -3.23 45.01
N TYR A 71 -32.97 -3.89 44.70
CA TYR A 71 -31.71 -3.75 45.44
C TYR A 71 -30.50 -3.72 44.50
N ASP A 72 -29.52 -2.85 44.81
CA ASP A 72 -28.20 -2.76 44.18
C ASP A 72 -27.38 -4.05 44.45
N SER A 73 -27.70 -5.12 43.72
CA SER A 73 -26.99 -6.40 43.81
C SER A 73 -26.01 -6.53 42.65
N LYS A 74 -24.74 -6.85 42.95
CA LYS A 74 -23.73 -7.24 41.94
C LYS A 74 -23.91 -8.67 41.42
N ASN A 75 -25.06 -9.28 41.62
CA ASN A 75 -25.33 -10.67 41.24
C ASN A 75 -26.13 -10.71 39.94
N ILE A 76 -25.90 -11.73 39.11
CA ILE A 76 -26.77 -12.05 37.98
C ILE A 76 -28.08 -12.58 38.58
N ARG A 77 -29.19 -11.90 38.25
CA ARG A 77 -30.54 -12.22 38.74
C ARG A 77 -31.44 -12.86 37.71
N ILE A 78 -31.22 -12.57 36.42
CA ILE A 78 -32.02 -13.13 35.33
C ILE A 78 -31.09 -13.66 34.23
N ILE A 79 -31.39 -14.86 33.75
CA ILE A 79 -30.85 -15.42 32.51
C ILE A 79 -31.98 -15.41 31.48
N ILE A 80 -31.73 -14.76 30.34
CA ILE A 80 -32.63 -14.80 29.19
C ILE A 80 -32.15 -15.91 28.27
N GLN A 81 -33.00 -16.89 28.04
CA GLN A 81 -32.77 -17.97 27.09
C GLN A 81 -33.75 -17.80 25.93
N PRO A 82 -33.29 -17.65 24.68
CA PRO A 82 -34.20 -17.70 23.53
C PRO A 82 -34.91 -19.07 23.52
N PRO A 83 -36.14 -19.18 22.98
CA PRO A 83 -36.75 -20.49 22.80
C PRO A 83 -35.83 -21.34 21.94
N ALA A 84 -35.94 -22.66 22.06
CA ALA A 84 -35.54 -23.51 20.96
C ALA A 84 -36.11 -22.88 19.69
N THR A 85 -35.23 -22.56 18.75
CA THR A 85 -35.64 -22.66 17.36
C THR A 85 -36.21 -24.06 17.25
N THR A 86 -37.54 -24.18 17.32
CA THR A 86 -38.25 -25.35 16.80
C THR A 86 -37.50 -25.69 15.55
N ASP A 87 -37.01 -26.91 15.46
CA ASP A 87 -36.33 -27.45 14.29
C ASP A 87 -37.07 -26.99 13.01
N GLN A 88 -36.75 -25.80 12.51
CA GLN A 88 -36.38 -25.62 11.14
C GLN A 88 -35.14 -26.46 11.08
N GLY A 89 -35.38 -27.76 10.90
CA GLY A 89 -34.37 -28.78 11.03
C GLY A 89 -33.17 -28.32 10.24
N LEU A 90 -31.97 -28.71 10.71
CA LEU A 90 -30.73 -28.69 9.93
C LEU A 90 -31.08 -28.33 8.50
N THR A 91 -30.95 -27.05 8.12
CA THR A 91 -31.29 -26.67 6.73
C THR A 91 -30.65 -27.74 5.86
N ASP A 92 -31.28 -28.22 4.79
CA ASP A 92 -30.71 -29.37 4.05
C ASP A 92 -29.21 -29.17 3.78
N ILE A 93 -28.80 -27.90 3.63
CA ILE A 93 -27.44 -27.36 3.71
C ILE A 93 -26.63 -27.76 4.97
N SER A 94 -27.05 -27.43 6.19
CA SER A 94 -26.36 -27.83 7.43
C SER A 94 -26.24 -29.35 7.59
N ARG A 95 -27.25 -30.12 7.17
CA ARG A 95 -27.19 -31.59 7.15
C ARG A 95 -26.22 -32.09 6.09
N ASP A 96 -26.24 -31.50 4.90
CA ASP A 96 -25.33 -31.81 3.79
C ASP A 96 -23.87 -31.46 4.14
N ILE A 97 -23.62 -30.33 4.83
CA ILE A 97 -22.30 -29.95 5.34
C ILE A 97 -21.79 -30.99 6.34
N ALA A 98 -22.64 -31.42 7.28
CA ALA A 98 -22.30 -32.44 8.27
C ALA A 98 -22.05 -33.82 7.65
N ASN A 99 -22.84 -34.20 6.64
CA ASN A 99 -22.75 -35.49 5.95
C ASN A 99 -21.58 -35.58 4.96
N LEU A 100 -21.22 -34.46 4.32
CA LEU A 100 -20.11 -34.43 3.35
C LEU A 100 -18.73 -34.33 4.03
N GLY A 101 -18.68 -34.01 5.33
CA GLY A 101 -17.45 -33.85 6.09
C GLY A 101 -16.69 -32.59 5.66
N TYR A 102 -16.57 -31.61 6.56
CA TYR A 102 -15.73 -30.44 6.31
C TYR A 102 -14.26 -30.85 6.18
N LEU A 103 -13.65 -30.68 5.00
CA LEU A 103 -12.19 -30.55 4.78
C LEU A 103 -11.96 -29.59 3.62
N PRO A 104 -11.02 -28.61 3.70
CA PRO A 104 -9.59 -28.82 4.05
C PRO A 104 -8.98 -27.72 4.98
N ARG A 105 -8.02 -27.86 5.90
CA ARG A 105 -7.35 -28.94 6.64
C ARG A 105 -7.39 -28.51 8.14
N GLN A 106 -7.22 -29.47 9.06
CA GLN A 106 -7.09 -29.34 10.52
C GLN A 106 -6.94 -27.90 11.08
N GLY A 107 -8.02 -27.31 11.59
CA GLY A 107 -7.96 -26.06 12.37
C GLY A 107 -8.93 -24.94 11.98
N GLY A 108 -9.72 -25.10 10.93
CA GLY A 108 -10.79 -24.13 10.58
C GLY A 108 -10.34 -22.91 9.76
N ILE A 109 -9.13 -22.95 9.18
CA ILE A 109 -8.68 -21.98 8.18
C ILE A 109 -8.52 -22.77 6.87
N GLY A 110 -9.37 -22.47 5.89
CA GLY A 110 -9.45 -23.13 4.60
C GLY A 110 -8.54 -22.44 3.59
N GLY A 111 -7.23 -22.56 3.77
CA GLY A 111 -6.24 -22.01 2.85
C GLY A 111 -4.95 -22.81 2.83
N THR A 112 -4.29 -22.90 1.67
CA THR A 112 -2.86 -23.25 1.61
C THR A 112 -2.10 -22.21 2.44
N LEU A 113 -1.70 -22.58 3.65
CA LEU A 113 -0.66 -21.89 4.41
C LEU A 113 0.66 -22.31 3.79
N LEU A 114 1.48 -21.33 3.40
CA LEU A 114 2.91 -21.57 3.19
C LEU A 114 3.44 -22.28 4.44
N SER A 115 4.20 -23.36 4.26
CA SER A 115 4.66 -24.20 5.36
C SER A 115 5.32 -23.36 6.47
N HIS A 116 4.94 -23.68 7.70
CA HIS A 116 5.35 -22.99 8.93
C HIS A 116 6.88 -23.02 9.18
N ASP A 117 7.63 -23.80 8.40
CA ASP A 117 9.07 -24.07 8.57
C ASP A 117 10.00 -23.03 7.92
N SER A 118 9.47 -21.97 7.30
CA SER A 118 10.26 -20.78 6.97
C SER A 118 10.18 -19.76 8.10
N SER A 119 10.70 -20.11 9.27
CA SER A 119 10.92 -19.21 10.41
C SER A 119 12.06 -18.23 10.12
N GLY A 120 11.87 -17.38 9.12
CA GLY A 120 12.57 -16.12 8.94
C GLY A 120 11.53 -15.01 8.94
N ASP A 121 11.81 -13.90 9.62
CA ASP A 121 11.01 -12.67 9.63
C ASP A 121 10.86 -11.99 8.24
N SER A 122 11.01 -12.73 7.13
CA SER A 122 11.35 -12.21 5.81
C SER A 122 10.45 -12.67 4.64
N ASN A 123 9.28 -13.27 4.88
CA ASN A 123 8.36 -13.54 3.78
C ASN A 123 7.39 -12.35 3.63
N ASN A 124 7.70 -11.44 2.72
CA ASN A 124 6.87 -10.29 2.30
C ASN A 124 5.57 -10.72 1.57
N GLU A 125 5.02 -11.89 1.88
CA GLU A 125 3.82 -12.49 1.29
C GLU A 125 2.75 -12.77 2.35
N GLY A 126 1.59 -12.14 2.18
CA GLY A 126 0.44 -12.31 3.07
C GLY A 126 0.56 -11.56 4.40
N VAL A 127 -0.33 -11.89 5.33
CA VAL A 127 -0.40 -11.36 6.70
C VAL A 127 -0.58 -12.50 7.70
N LYS A 128 -0.01 -12.33 8.90
CA LYS A 128 -0.32 -13.16 10.05
C LYS A 128 -1.57 -12.58 10.72
N LEU A 129 -2.72 -13.26 10.60
CA LEU A 129 -4.01 -12.74 11.08
C LEU A 129 -4.06 -12.45 12.60
N ASN A 130 -3.16 -13.06 13.38
CA ASN A 130 -3.05 -12.83 14.82
C ASN A 130 -2.08 -11.68 15.18
N ASP A 131 -1.40 -11.09 14.21
CA ASP A 131 -0.50 -9.96 14.44
C ASP A 131 -1.33 -8.69 14.74
N ARG A 132 -1.00 -8.01 15.83
CA ARG A 132 -1.69 -6.78 16.27
C ARG A 132 -1.46 -5.61 15.31
N ASP A 133 -0.42 -5.72 14.50
CA ASP A 133 0.02 -4.69 13.57
C ASP A 133 -0.68 -4.78 12.20
N ILE A 134 -1.71 -5.61 12.01
CA ILE A 134 -2.41 -5.73 10.72
C ILE A 134 -3.64 -4.83 10.65
N SER A 135 -3.93 -4.29 9.47
CA SER A 135 -5.24 -3.72 9.16
C SER A 135 -6.17 -4.79 8.60
N LEU A 136 -7.35 -4.94 9.17
CA LEU A 136 -8.41 -5.85 8.69
C LEU A 136 -9.20 -5.28 7.49
N ARG A 137 -8.80 -4.14 6.93
CA ARG A 137 -9.35 -3.58 5.68
C ARG A 137 -10.88 -3.46 5.67
N PHE A 138 -11.49 -3.12 6.81
CA PHE A 138 -12.94 -2.98 6.94
C PHE A 138 -13.54 -1.93 5.98
N ASP A 139 -12.72 -0.99 5.52
CA ASP A 139 -13.09 0.05 4.55
C ASP A 139 -13.55 -0.52 3.20
N ILE A 140 -12.96 -1.63 2.76
CA ILE A 140 -13.31 -2.26 1.48
C ILE A 140 -13.99 -3.63 1.64
N MET A 141 -13.79 -4.31 2.78
CA MET A 141 -14.19 -5.71 2.95
C MET A 141 -15.70 -5.93 2.81
N ASN A 142 -16.50 -5.13 3.51
CA ASN A 142 -17.96 -5.28 3.51
C ASN A 142 -18.54 -5.03 2.12
N ASN A 143 -18.02 -4.03 1.40
CA ASN A 143 -18.47 -3.75 0.04
C ASN A 143 -18.04 -4.88 -0.92
N LEU A 144 -16.80 -5.37 -0.79
CA LEU A 144 -16.29 -6.47 -1.62
C LEU A 144 -17.12 -7.74 -1.47
N ILE A 145 -17.51 -8.11 -0.22
CA ILE A 145 -18.35 -9.28 0.03
C ILE A 145 -19.74 -9.10 -0.57
N LYS A 146 -20.37 -7.93 -0.38
CA LYS A 146 -21.69 -7.61 -0.97
C LYS A 146 -21.66 -7.70 -2.49
N GLU A 147 -20.65 -7.09 -3.11
CA GLU A 147 -20.45 -7.17 -4.56
C GLU A 147 -20.22 -8.61 -5.02
N LEU A 148 -19.44 -9.40 -4.29
CA LEU A 148 -19.15 -10.80 -4.64
C LEU A 148 -20.44 -11.64 -4.64
N ILE A 149 -21.26 -11.50 -3.60
CA ILE A 149 -22.52 -12.25 -3.48
C ILE A 149 -23.49 -11.87 -4.60
N ASN A 150 -23.53 -10.58 -4.98
CA ASN A 150 -24.38 -10.07 -6.04
C ASN A 150 -23.90 -10.50 -7.44
N LYS A 151 -22.63 -10.25 -7.76
CA LYS A 151 -22.05 -10.45 -9.10
C LYS A 151 -21.60 -11.88 -9.38
N LYS A 152 -21.49 -12.73 -8.35
CA LYS A 152 -20.98 -14.12 -8.37
C LYS A 152 -19.52 -14.29 -8.77
N VAL A 153 -18.98 -13.44 -9.64
CA VAL A 153 -17.59 -13.47 -10.07
C VAL A 153 -16.97 -12.10 -9.84
N ILE A 154 -15.86 -12.04 -9.10
CA ILE A 154 -15.02 -10.85 -9.01
C ILE A 154 -13.59 -11.20 -9.39
N LEU A 155 -12.95 -10.33 -10.17
CA LEU A 155 -11.52 -10.41 -10.47
C LEU A 155 -10.80 -9.17 -9.92
N VAL A 156 -9.95 -9.36 -8.93
CA VAL A 156 -9.07 -8.32 -8.39
C VAL A 156 -7.71 -8.42 -9.07
N ARG A 157 -7.38 -7.41 -9.90
CA ARG A 157 -6.09 -7.30 -10.59
C ARG A 157 -5.31 -6.12 -10.06
N ALA A 158 -4.12 -6.40 -9.56
CA ALA A 158 -3.20 -5.36 -9.10
C ALA A 158 -1.77 -5.87 -9.20
N PRO A 159 -0.76 -4.99 -9.23
CA PRO A 159 0.63 -5.41 -9.35
C PRO A 159 1.11 -6.25 -8.15
N PRO A 160 2.27 -6.91 -8.26
CA PRO A 160 2.95 -7.48 -7.11
C PRO A 160 3.05 -6.47 -5.95
N PHE A 161 3.09 -6.96 -4.72
CA PHE A 161 3.21 -6.12 -3.51
C PHE A 161 1.99 -5.23 -3.18
N ALA A 162 0.91 -5.24 -3.98
CA ALA A 162 -0.31 -4.46 -3.71
C ALA A 162 -1.19 -4.96 -2.54
N GLY A 163 -0.79 -6.02 -1.83
CA GLY A 163 -1.57 -6.57 -0.72
C GLY A 163 -2.73 -7.51 -1.12
N LYS A 164 -2.73 -8.04 -2.35
CA LYS A 164 -3.75 -8.98 -2.85
C LYS A 164 -3.89 -10.24 -1.99
N THR A 165 -2.78 -10.95 -1.76
CA THR A 165 -2.76 -12.16 -0.90
C THR A 165 -3.24 -11.85 0.52
N SER A 166 -2.81 -10.72 1.07
CA SER A 166 -3.26 -10.27 2.39
C SER A 166 -4.78 -10.02 2.40
N LEU A 167 -5.31 -9.37 1.36
CA LEU A 167 -6.74 -9.13 1.21
C LEU A 167 -7.53 -10.44 1.06
N ALA A 168 -7.00 -11.41 0.31
CA ALA A 168 -7.60 -12.74 0.17
C ALA A 168 -7.66 -13.50 1.52
N GLN A 169 -6.61 -13.42 2.34
CA GLN A 169 -6.56 -14.02 3.68
C GLN A 169 -7.53 -13.33 4.66
N ILE A 170 -7.61 -12.01 4.63
CA ILE A 170 -8.53 -11.25 5.48
C ILE A 170 -9.98 -11.51 5.04
N LEU A 171 -10.25 -11.64 3.74
CA LEU A 171 -11.56 -11.99 3.21
C LEU A 171 -12.01 -13.37 3.70
N GLU A 172 -11.14 -14.37 3.59
CA GLU A 172 -11.37 -15.72 4.12
C GLU A 172 -11.72 -15.67 5.63
N HIS A 173 -10.87 -14.99 6.41
CA HIS A 173 -11.07 -14.84 7.85
C HIS A 173 -12.40 -14.15 8.19
N THR A 174 -12.76 -13.11 7.45
CA THR A 174 -14.00 -12.36 7.67
C THR A 174 -15.21 -13.24 7.38
N LEU A 175 -15.21 -13.96 6.25
CA LEU A 175 -16.32 -14.85 5.86
C LEU A 175 -16.52 -16.00 6.84
N ILE A 176 -15.43 -16.60 7.37
CA ILE A 176 -15.52 -17.72 8.31
C ILE A 176 -16.04 -17.28 9.69
N ASN A 177 -15.65 -16.09 10.15
CA ASN A 177 -15.98 -15.65 11.51
C ASN A 177 -17.28 -14.85 11.61
N ALA A 178 -17.81 -14.35 10.48
CA ALA A 178 -19.06 -13.60 10.47
C ALA A 178 -20.28 -14.55 10.45
N PRO A 179 -21.19 -14.48 11.45
CA PRO A 179 -22.35 -15.38 11.53
C PRO A 179 -23.27 -15.31 10.31
N GLU A 180 -23.36 -14.14 9.66
CA GLU A 180 -24.16 -13.94 8.45
C GLU A 180 -23.75 -14.85 7.27
N TYR A 181 -22.48 -15.31 7.23
CA TYR A 181 -21.98 -16.18 6.16
C TYR A 181 -21.77 -17.63 6.61
N SER A 182 -22.25 -18.03 7.79
CA SER A 182 -22.03 -19.38 8.34
C SER A 182 -22.66 -20.51 7.51
N HIS A 183 -23.56 -20.18 6.58
CA HIS A 183 -24.20 -21.11 5.65
C HIS A 183 -23.41 -21.30 4.34
N TYR A 184 -22.36 -20.50 4.12
CA TYR A 184 -21.45 -20.67 3.00
C TYR A 184 -20.30 -21.61 3.36
N ARG A 185 -19.95 -22.48 2.41
CA ARG A 185 -18.66 -23.16 2.42
C ARG A 185 -17.61 -22.24 1.80
N VAL A 186 -16.60 -21.83 2.58
CA VAL A 186 -15.52 -20.95 2.11
C VAL A 186 -14.26 -21.78 1.87
N ILE A 187 -13.65 -21.64 0.69
CA ILE A 187 -12.39 -22.30 0.33
C ILE A 187 -11.47 -21.23 -0.27
N ARG A 188 -10.24 -21.11 0.25
CA ARG A 188 -9.15 -20.35 -0.36
C ARG A 188 -8.09 -21.30 -0.90
N ILE A 189 -7.63 -21.06 -2.12
CA ILE A 189 -6.47 -21.73 -2.71
C ILE A 189 -5.49 -20.67 -3.19
N SER A 190 -4.20 -20.86 -2.92
CA SER A 190 -3.12 -20.11 -3.57
C SER A 190 -2.49 -20.99 -4.63
N LEU A 191 -2.43 -20.51 -5.87
CA LEU A 191 -1.85 -21.26 -6.98
C LEU A 191 -0.31 -21.33 -6.93
N LEU A 192 0.34 -20.65 -5.98
CA LEU A 192 1.77 -20.80 -5.70
C LEU A 192 2.12 -22.01 -4.81
N CYS A 193 1.13 -22.75 -4.29
CA CYS A 193 1.41 -23.90 -3.43
C CYS A 193 2.04 -25.08 -4.18
N GLU A 194 2.74 -25.95 -3.44
CA GLU A 194 3.23 -27.27 -3.90
C GLU A 194 4.01 -27.24 -5.24
N GLY A 195 4.87 -26.23 -5.43
CA GLY A 195 5.71 -26.12 -6.63
C GLY A 195 5.05 -25.45 -7.84
N GLY A 196 3.82 -24.96 -7.70
CA GLY A 196 3.14 -24.10 -8.67
C GLY A 196 2.03 -24.81 -9.45
N ILE A 197 0.79 -24.42 -9.17
CA ILE A 197 -0.39 -24.81 -9.96
C ILE A 197 -0.42 -23.98 -11.24
N ASN A 198 -0.60 -24.63 -12.38
CA ASN A 198 -0.73 -24.02 -13.69
C ASN A 198 -1.91 -24.61 -14.47
N TRP A 199 -2.13 -24.12 -15.69
CA TRP A 199 -3.24 -24.57 -16.54
C TRP A 199 -3.32 -26.10 -16.68
N ASN A 200 -2.19 -26.79 -16.87
CA ASN A 200 -2.17 -28.20 -17.27
C ASN A 200 -2.43 -29.16 -16.10
N ASN A 201 -2.17 -28.74 -14.86
CA ASN A 201 -2.25 -29.60 -13.67
C ASN A 201 -3.29 -29.13 -12.64
N PHE A 202 -4.04 -28.06 -12.92
CA PHE A 202 -4.99 -27.47 -11.99
C PHE A 202 -5.99 -28.47 -11.42
N GLY A 203 -6.60 -29.30 -12.26
CA GLY A 203 -7.64 -30.24 -11.82
C GLY A 203 -7.10 -31.40 -10.99
N GLU A 204 -5.87 -31.87 -11.29
CA GLU A 204 -5.17 -32.88 -10.50
C GLU A 204 -4.82 -32.33 -9.11
N LEU A 205 -4.16 -31.17 -9.05
CA LEU A 205 -3.75 -30.53 -7.80
C LEU A 205 -4.95 -30.04 -6.98
N TRP A 206 -6.02 -29.59 -7.63
CA TRP A 206 -7.29 -29.33 -6.94
C TRP A 206 -7.78 -30.56 -6.19
N THR A 207 -7.77 -31.72 -6.84
CA THR A 207 -8.24 -32.97 -6.24
C THR A 207 -7.37 -33.39 -5.07
N GLU A 208 -6.06 -33.19 -5.16
CA GLU A 208 -5.10 -33.45 -4.08
C GLU A 208 -5.31 -32.51 -2.87
N ILE A 209 -5.51 -31.22 -3.12
CA ILE A 209 -5.66 -30.19 -2.08
C ILE A 209 -7.02 -30.28 -1.39
N VAL A 210 -8.09 -30.42 -2.16
CA VAL A 210 -9.48 -30.34 -1.69
C VAL A 210 -10.05 -31.73 -1.37
N GLY A 211 -9.49 -32.80 -1.95
CA GLY A 211 -9.90 -34.19 -1.72
C GLY A 211 -11.08 -34.66 -2.58
N VAL A 212 -11.61 -33.83 -3.47
CA VAL A 212 -12.68 -34.17 -4.42
C VAL A 212 -12.38 -33.58 -5.79
N THR A 213 -12.84 -34.23 -6.85
CA THR A 213 -12.65 -33.70 -8.21
C THR A 213 -13.44 -32.40 -8.41
N TRP A 214 -13.01 -31.57 -9.36
CA TRP A 214 -13.70 -30.31 -9.68
C TRP A 214 -15.19 -30.52 -9.98
N LYS A 215 -15.49 -31.54 -10.80
CA LYS A 215 -16.86 -31.93 -11.16
C LYS A 215 -17.70 -32.39 -9.96
N GLN A 216 -17.10 -33.12 -9.02
CA GLN A 216 -17.77 -33.49 -7.77
C GLN A 216 -18.05 -32.26 -6.91
N TRP A 217 -17.08 -31.36 -6.80
CA TRP A 217 -17.24 -30.11 -6.05
C TRP A 217 -18.37 -29.24 -6.59
N ILE A 218 -18.44 -29.03 -7.91
CA ILE A 218 -19.53 -28.27 -8.55
C ILE A 218 -20.90 -28.90 -8.29
N ARG A 219 -21.00 -30.24 -8.27
CA ARG A 219 -22.25 -30.93 -7.89
C ARG A 219 -22.63 -30.66 -6.43
N GLN A 220 -21.66 -30.63 -5.52
CA GLN A 220 -21.90 -30.26 -4.12
C GLN A 220 -22.32 -28.80 -3.97
N CYS A 221 -21.79 -27.88 -4.79
CA CYS A 221 -22.18 -26.46 -4.76
C CYS A 221 -23.66 -26.21 -5.07
N LYS A 222 -24.36 -27.16 -5.73
CA LYS A 222 -25.82 -27.10 -5.92
C LYS A 222 -26.59 -27.25 -4.61
N LYS A 223 -25.99 -27.91 -3.63
CA LYS A 223 -26.57 -28.17 -2.31
C LYS A 223 -26.07 -27.18 -1.26
N ILE A 224 -24.78 -26.85 -1.32
CA ILE A 224 -24.12 -25.98 -0.34
C ILE A 224 -23.62 -24.71 -1.06
N PRO A 225 -24.19 -23.53 -0.78
CA PRO A 225 -23.66 -22.26 -1.25
C PRO A 225 -22.16 -22.19 -0.93
N SER A 226 -21.33 -21.91 -1.94
CA SER A 226 -19.88 -21.99 -1.79
C SER A 226 -19.22 -20.71 -2.30
N ILE A 227 -18.20 -20.24 -1.57
CA ILE A 227 -17.33 -19.14 -1.95
C ILE A 227 -15.94 -19.71 -2.17
N LEU A 228 -15.42 -19.57 -3.39
CA LEU A 228 -14.06 -19.93 -3.75
C LEU A 228 -13.20 -18.67 -3.93
N ILE A 229 -12.13 -18.59 -3.16
CA ILE A 229 -11.11 -17.54 -3.22
C ILE A 229 -9.88 -18.13 -3.90
N VAL A 230 -9.53 -17.65 -5.09
CA VAL A 230 -8.35 -18.10 -5.85
C VAL A 230 -7.30 -17.01 -5.82
N ASP A 231 -6.21 -17.24 -5.12
CA ASP A 231 -5.04 -16.37 -5.09
C ASP A 231 -4.03 -16.78 -6.16
N GLU A 232 -3.42 -15.77 -6.79
CA GLU A 232 -2.56 -15.90 -7.97
C GLU A 232 -3.19 -16.59 -9.19
N ALA A 233 -4.48 -16.28 -9.44
CA ALA A 233 -5.27 -16.84 -10.54
C ALA A 233 -4.66 -16.64 -11.95
N HIS A 234 -3.73 -15.70 -12.11
CA HIS A 234 -3.03 -15.47 -13.38
C HIS A 234 -2.20 -16.68 -13.86
N LEU A 235 -1.82 -17.60 -12.96
CA LEU A 235 -1.06 -18.81 -13.29
C LEU A 235 -1.87 -19.84 -14.11
N ILE A 236 -3.19 -19.71 -14.14
CA ILE A 236 -4.10 -20.55 -14.94
C ILE A 236 -4.71 -19.76 -16.09
N TYR A 237 -4.08 -18.67 -16.54
CA TYR A 237 -4.47 -17.99 -17.79
C TYR A 237 -3.78 -18.75 -18.93
N GLY A 238 -4.38 -19.84 -19.41
CA GLY A 238 -3.78 -20.65 -20.47
C GLY A 238 -3.60 -19.85 -21.78
N ASP A 239 -2.56 -20.18 -22.54
CA ASP A 239 -2.32 -19.61 -23.88
C ASP A 239 -3.30 -20.12 -24.94
N LYS A 240 -4.02 -21.22 -24.64
CA LYS A 240 -5.03 -21.81 -25.51
C LYS A 240 -6.39 -21.29 -25.07
N GLY A 241 -7.12 -20.64 -25.97
CA GLY A 241 -8.54 -20.35 -25.75
C GLY A 241 -9.30 -21.63 -25.41
N ILE A 242 -10.41 -21.50 -24.68
CA ILE A 242 -11.25 -22.66 -24.36
C ILE A 242 -11.87 -23.17 -25.66
N ASN A 243 -11.26 -24.19 -26.28
CA ASN A 243 -11.87 -24.93 -27.36
C ASN A 243 -12.93 -25.86 -26.75
N GLY A 244 -14.12 -25.91 -27.35
CA GLY A 244 -15.29 -26.59 -26.78
C GLY A 244 -15.16 -28.10 -26.54
N ASP A 245 -14.02 -28.70 -26.90
CA ASP A 245 -13.74 -30.13 -26.82
C ASP A 245 -12.71 -30.52 -25.71
N ASP A 246 -12.10 -29.56 -25.02
CA ASP A 246 -11.15 -29.83 -23.91
C ASP A 246 -11.89 -30.07 -22.57
N ASP A 247 -12.60 -31.20 -22.44
CA ASP A 247 -13.14 -31.71 -21.17
C ASP A 247 -12.09 -32.48 -20.35
N ASP A 248 -10.82 -32.09 -20.46
CA ASP A 248 -9.75 -32.70 -19.66
C ASP A 248 -9.85 -32.23 -18.21
N GLU A 249 -10.38 -33.11 -17.35
CA GLU A 249 -10.53 -32.93 -15.90
C GLU A 249 -9.19 -32.61 -15.19
N LYS A 250 -8.05 -32.78 -15.86
CA LYS A 250 -6.72 -32.45 -15.34
C LYS A 250 -6.36 -30.96 -15.46
N THR A 251 -7.00 -30.24 -16.39
CA THR A 251 -6.64 -28.86 -16.74
C THR A 251 -7.53 -27.81 -16.06
N ALA A 252 -7.19 -26.53 -16.22
CA ALA A 252 -8.00 -25.41 -15.76
C ALA A 252 -9.22 -25.10 -16.67
N SER A 253 -9.46 -25.86 -17.74
CA SER A 253 -10.57 -25.60 -18.68
C SER A 253 -11.94 -25.58 -17.96
N GLN A 254 -12.17 -26.56 -17.07
CA GLN A 254 -13.41 -26.67 -16.31
C GLN A 254 -13.60 -25.53 -15.30
N PHE A 255 -12.52 -25.02 -14.72
CA PHE A 255 -12.55 -23.83 -13.87
C PHE A 255 -13.10 -22.63 -14.65
N TRP A 256 -12.53 -22.36 -15.82
CA TRP A 256 -12.94 -21.22 -16.63
C TRP A 256 -14.34 -21.39 -17.23
N MET A 257 -14.74 -22.61 -17.62
CA MET A 257 -16.13 -22.89 -18.01
C MET A 257 -17.11 -22.63 -16.87
N THR A 258 -16.72 -22.91 -15.63
CA THR A 258 -17.51 -22.56 -14.44
C THR A 258 -17.63 -21.04 -14.30
N VAL A 259 -16.53 -20.29 -14.43
CA VAL A 259 -16.54 -18.81 -14.42
C VAL A 259 -17.48 -18.27 -15.49
N LYS A 260 -17.41 -18.80 -16.72
CA LYS A 260 -18.30 -18.42 -17.82
C LYS A 260 -19.78 -18.67 -17.51
N GLY A 261 -20.10 -19.84 -16.93
CA GLY A 261 -21.48 -20.16 -16.53
C GLY A 261 -21.99 -19.29 -15.37
N LEU A 262 -21.12 -18.90 -14.45
CA LEU A 262 -21.46 -18.01 -13.34
C LEU A 262 -21.80 -16.59 -13.81
N LEU A 263 -21.09 -16.07 -14.81
CA LEU A 263 -21.42 -14.80 -15.45
C LEU A 263 -22.80 -14.81 -16.12
N GLN A 264 -23.39 -15.99 -16.34
CA GLN A 264 -24.75 -16.19 -16.86
C GLN A 264 -25.77 -16.53 -15.76
N ASN A 265 -25.42 -16.38 -14.48
CA ASN A 265 -26.24 -16.66 -13.30
C ASN A 265 -26.73 -18.12 -13.17
N LEU A 266 -25.94 -19.08 -13.66
CA LEU A 266 -26.35 -20.49 -13.70
C LEU A 266 -26.08 -21.29 -12.41
N SER A 267 -25.58 -20.67 -11.32
CA SER A 267 -25.29 -21.41 -10.07
C SER A 267 -25.25 -20.56 -8.79
N ASN A 268 -25.30 -21.24 -7.64
CA ASN A 268 -25.20 -20.67 -6.29
C ASN A 268 -23.75 -20.51 -5.77
N THR A 269 -22.76 -20.65 -6.63
CA THR A 269 -21.34 -20.49 -6.29
C THR A 269 -20.89 -19.04 -6.50
N CYS A 270 -20.03 -18.54 -5.62
CA CYS A 270 -19.31 -17.29 -5.83
C CYS A 270 -17.81 -17.57 -5.98
N ILE A 271 -17.16 -16.91 -6.93
CA ILE A 271 -15.72 -17.03 -7.19
C ILE A 271 -15.12 -15.63 -7.14
N ILE A 272 -14.11 -15.45 -6.31
CA ILE A 272 -13.25 -14.26 -6.33
C ILE A 272 -11.82 -14.68 -6.67
N MET A 273 -11.23 -13.99 -7.63
CA MET A 273 -9.88 -14.25 -8.12
C MET A 273 -8.99 -13.06 -7.83
N PHE A 274 -7.81 -13.32 -7.26
CA PHE A 274 -6.74 -12.34 -7.11
C PHE A 274 -5.64 -12.67 -8.10
N ALA A 275 -5.24 -11.70 -8.91
CA ALA A 275 -4.28 -11.90 -9.98
C ALA A 275 -3.31 -10.73 -10.10
N ALA A 276 -2.04 -11.03 -10.37
CA ALA A 276 -1.14 -10.04 -10.90
C ALA A 276 -1.50 -9.69 -12.35
N TYR A 277 -1.00 -8.56 -12.84
CA TYR A 277 -0.85 -8.37 -14.27
C TYR A 277 0.28 -9.32 -14.70
N GLY A 278 -0.04 -10.55 -15.15
CA GLY A 278 0.86 -11.65 -15.54
C GLY A 278 2.34 -11.53 -15.16
N TYR A 279 2.73 -12.05 -13.98
CA TYR A 279 4.10 -11.94 -13.48
C TYR A 279 4.98 -13.14 -13.89
N ARG A 280 6.24 -12.85 -14.27
CA ARG A 280 7.43 -13.72 -14.36
C ARG A 280 7.43 -15.04 -15.14
N SER A 281 6.32 -15.56 -15.66
CA SER A 281 6.38 -16.67 -16.62
C SER A 281 6.11 -16.16 -18.03
N SER A 282 6.94 -16.57 -18.98
CA SER A 282 6.84 -16.24 -20.41
C SER A 282 5.53 -16.71 -21.07
N ASN A 283 4.66 -17.41 -20.33
CA ASN A 283 3.46 -18.08 -20.82
C ASN A 283 2.17 -17.68 -20.06
N CYS A 284 2.19 -16.63 -19.23
CA CYS A 284 0.97 -16.10 -18.60
C CYS A 284 0.40 -14.93 -19.43
N GLY A 285 -0.75 -15.15 -20.07
CA GLY A 285 -1.48 -14.13 -20.82
C GLY A 285 -1.88 -12.92 -19.94
N LEU A 286 -2.05 -11.75 -20.56
CA LEU A 286 -2.65 -10.58 -19.90
C LEU A 286 -4.18 -10.69 -19.81
N ALA A 287 -4.80 -11.50 -20.66
CA ALA A 287 -6.23 -11.68 -20.72
C ALA A 287 -6.63 -12.99 -20.03
N THR A 288 -7.78 -12.96 -19.37
CA THR A 288 -8.44 -14.16 -18.89
C THR A 288 -8.96 -14.99 -20.07
N PRO A 289 -8.94 -16.33 -19.98
CA PRO A 289 -9.54 -17.22 -20.99
C PRO A 289 -11.04 -16.98 -21.25
N VAL A 290 -11.73 -16.33 -20.31
CA VAL A 290 -13.12 -15.90 -20.41
C VAL A 290 -13.18 -14.39 -20.22
N LYS A 291 -13.93 -13.68 -21.08
CA LYS A 291 -14.16 -12.24 -20.92
C LYS A 291 -14.99 -11.97 -19.66
N ILE A 292 -14.38 -11.29 -18.69
CA ILE A 292 -15.04 -10.78 -17.49
C ILE A 292 -15.32 -9.30 -17.73
N GLN A 293 -16.53 -8.83 -17.43
CA GLN A 293 -16.91 -7.43 -17.63
C GLN A 293 -16.15 -6.52 -16.65
N ASP A 294 -15.91 -5.27 -17.04
CA ASP A 294 -15.17 -4.31 -16.23
C ASP A 294 -15.83 -4.07 -14.86
N GLU A 295 -17.16 -4.15 -14.80
CA GLU A 295 -17.95 -4.06 -13.57
C GLU A 295 -17.60 -5.15 -12.55
N ASN A 296 -17.14 -6.31 -13.01
CA ASN A 296 -16.71 -7.43 -12.17
C ASN A 296 -15.21 -7.39 -11.85
N CYS A 297 -14.48 -6.42 -12.41
CA CYS A 297 -13.05 -6.25 -12.20
C CYS A 297 -12.79 -5.16 -11.15
N LYS A 298 -11.77 -5.40 -10.31
CA LYS A 298 -11.22 -4.42 -9.36
C LYS A 298 -9.74 -4.23 -9.68
N SER A 299 -9.28 -2.99 -9.60
CA SER A 299 -7.91 -2.56 -9.90
C SER A 299 -7.09 -2.32 -8.62
N LEU A 300 -5.85 -1.86 -8.78
CA LEU A 300 -5.04 -1.36 -7.66
C LEU A 300 -5.75 -0.23 -6.89
N ILE A 301 -6.45 0.67 -7.58
CA ILE A 301 -7.13 1.82 -6.97
C ILE A 301 -8.21 1.34 -6.00
N ASP A 302 -8.95 0.30 -6.38
CA ASP A 302 -10.04 -0.27 -5.58
C ASP A 302 -9.55 -0.97 -4.30
N ILE A 303 -8.29 -1.40 -4.26
CA ILE A 303 -7.70 -2.12 -3.12
C ILE A 303 -6.67 -1.32 -2.34
N ASN A 304 -6.33 -0.10 -2.78
CA ASN A 304 -5.55 0.84 -2.00
C ASN A 304 -6.30 1.24 -0.72
N PHE A 305 -5.56 1.67 0.29
CA PHE A 305 -6.18 2.24 1.47
C PHE A 305 -6.90 3.54 1.11
N SER A 306 -8.14 3.68 1.58
CA SER A 306 -8.76 5.00 1.69
C SER A 306 -8.02 5.87 2.72
N SER A 307 -8.16 7.19 2.60
CA SER A 307 -7.52 8.15 3.51
C SER A 307 -7.83 7.85 4.98
N ASP A 308 -9.11 7.61 5.29
CA ASP A 308 -9.56 7.31 6.66
C ASP A 308 -9.04 5.98 7.16
N ALA A 309 -9.07 4.94 6.33
CA ALA A 309 -8.57 3.62 6.70
C ALA A 309 -7.06 3.62 6.93
N LEU A 310 -6.31 4.35 6.10
CA LEU A 310 -4.88 4.52 6.29
C LEU A 310 -4.59 5.25 7.60
N LYS A 311 -5.32 6.34 7.88
CA LYS A 311 -5.17 7.10 9.13
C LYS A 311 -5.39 6.20 10.35
N MET A 312 -6.50 5.47 10.40
CA MET A 312 -6.80 4.54 11.48
C MET A 312 -5.72 3.46 11.62
N TYR A 313 -5.21 2.95 10.50
CA TYR A 313 -4.16 1.94 10.51
C TYR A 313 -2.85 2.49 11.08
N VAL A 314 -2.42 3.68 10.65
CA VAL A 314 -1.20 4.34 11.17
C VAL A 314 -1.35 4.65 12.65
N GLU A 315 -2.50 5.15 13.10
CA GLU A 315 -2.79 5.42 14.51
C GLU A 315 -2.69 4.14 15.36
N GLN A 316 -3.34 3.05 14.93
CA GLN A 316 -3.27 1.76 15.61
C GLN A 316 -1.84 1.22 15.65
N PHE A 317 -1.12 1.27 14.52
CA PHE A 317 0.26 0.82 14.42
C PHE A 317 1.18 1.60 15.38
N CYS A 318 1.07 2.93 15.39
CA CYS A 318 1.86 3.77 16.28
C CYS A 318 1.53 3.51 17.75
N SER A 319 0.25 3.39 18.11
CA SER A 319 -0.15 3.09 19.49
C SER A 319 0.43 1.77 20.02
N THR A 320 0.61 0.79 19.12
CA THR A 320 1.15 -0.53 19.45
C THR A 320 2.69 -0.52 19.51
N ASN A 321 3.34 0.19 18.59
CA ASN A 321 4.78 0.07 18.35
C ASN A 321 5.62 1.25 18.82
N PHE A 322 5.05 2.45 18.87
CA PHE A 322 5.75 3.70 19.19
C PHE A 322 5.21 4.26 20.50
N ARG A 323 5.66 3.67 21.61
CA ARG A 323 5.30 4.15 22.96
C ARG A 323 5.70 5.62 23.10
N ARG A 324 4.74 6.47 23.48
CA ARG A 324 4.93 7.92 23.75
C ARG A 324 5.21 8.80 22.53
N LEU A 325 4.96 8.33 21.31
CA LEU A 325 4.92 9.22 20.15
C LEU A 325 3.68 10.13 20.28
N ASP A 326 3.86 11.45 20.17
CA ASP A 326 2.77 12.40 20.30
C ASP A 326 1.81 12.35 19.11
N GLN A 327 0.59 12.86 19.30
CA GLN A 327 -0.47 12.79 18.30
C GLN A 327 -0.12 13.55 17.01
N GLN A 328 0.63 14.66 17.09
CA GLN A 328 1.05 15.40 15.92
C GLN A 328 2.08 14.61 15.11
N SER A 329 3.04 13.96 15.77
CA SER A 329 3.99 13.05 15.13
C SER A 329 3.30 11.87 14.42
N VAL A 330 2.24 11.31 15.01
CA VAL A 330 1.43 10.26 14.37
C VAL A 330 0.72 10.79 13.13
N LEU A 331 0.13 11.99 13.21
CA LEU A 331 -0.53 12.64 12.09
C LEU A 331 0.45 12.90 10.94
N ASN A 332 1.65 13.40 11.26
CA ASN A 332 2.71 13.66 10.28
C ASN A 332 3.16 12.36 9.59
N LEU A 333 3.30 11.25 10.32
CA LEU A 333 3.63 9.95 9.74
C LEU A 333 2.52 9.45 8.81
N TYR A 334 1.25 9.64 9.19
CA TYR A 334 0.11 9.31 8.34
C TYR A 334 0.14 10.13 7.04
N GLN A 335 0.29 11.45 7.13
CA GLN A 335 0.34 12.34 5.97
C GLN A 335 1.48 11.97 5.03
N TYR A 336 2.69 11.75 5.57
CA TYR A 336 3.83 11.21 4.82
C TYR A 336 3.45 9.94 4.07
N THR A 337 2.88 8.97 4.78
CA THR A 337 2.58 7.64 4.25
C THR A 337 1.53 7.72 3.15
N GLN A 338 0.48 8.52 3.34
CA GLN A 338 -0.57 8.74 2.34
C GLN A 338 0.01 9.36 1.07
N MET A 339 0.83 10.40 1.23
CA MET A 339 1.39 11.14 0.11
C MET A 339 2.46 10.36 -0.65
N ALA A 340 3.32 9.61 0.06
CA ALA A 340 4.35 8.79 -0.57
C ALA A 340 3.75 7.57 -1.30
N THR A 341 2.67 6.98 -0.78
CA THR A 341 2.19 5.69 -1.28
C THR A 341 0.89 5.75 -2.08
N GLY A 342 0.11 6.83 -1.96
CA GLY A 342 -1.25 6.90 -2.48
C GLY A 342 -2.18 5.81 -1.89
N GLY A 343 -1.84 5.26 -0.72
CA GLY A 343 -2.55 4.14 -0.10
C GLY A 343 -2.10 2.75 -0.58
N HIS A 344 -1.02 2.63 -1.35
CA HIS A 344 -0.51 1.34 -1.83
C HIS A 344 -0.09 0.42 -0.68
N ALA A 345 -0.85 -0.65 -0.44
CA ALA A 345 -0.77 -1.43 0.81
C ALA A 345 0.62 -1.99 1.16
N GLY A 346 1.37 -2.52 0.18
CA GLY A 346 2.74 -3.01 0.42
C GLY A 346 3.72 -1.92 0.81
N LEU A 347 3.65 -0.75 0.15
CA LEU A 347 4.52 0.39 0.44
C LEU A 347 4.18 1.02 1.79
N VAL A 348 2.88 1.08 2.14
CA VAL A 348 2.42 1.48 3.48
C VAL A 348 3.03 0.57 4.54
N ARG A 349 2.88 -0.76 4.39
CA ARG A 349 3.45 -1.73 5.33
C ARG A 349 4.96 -1.61 5.42
N HIS A 350 5.63 -1.39 4.28
CA HIS A 350 7.08 -1.20 4.24
C HIS A 350 7.52 0.02 5.05
N ILE A 351 6.94 1.21 4.79
CA ILE A 351 7.26 2.45 5.52
C ILE A 351 7.13 2.25 7.03
N LEU A 352 6.02 1.68 7.48
CA LEU A 352 5.75 1.47 8.90
C LEU A 352 6.76 0.50 9.53
N ASN A 353 7.03 -0.64 8.88
CA ASN A 353 7.94 -1.65 9.41
C ASN A 353 9.41 -1.23 9.34
N SER A 354 9.84 -0.58 8.26
CA SER A 354 11.20 -0.09 8.10
C SER A 354 11.50 1.00 9.13
N THR A 355 10.54 1.91 9.36
CA THR A 355 10.60 2.91 10.43
C THR A 355 10.69 2.23 11.80
N LYS A 356 9.83 1.24 12.09
CA LYS A 356 9.88 0.48 13.35
C LYS A 356 11.24 -0.19 13.56
N LYS A 357 11.80 -0.80 12.52
CA LYS A 357 13.11 -1.45 12.57
C LYS A 357 14.24 -0.43 12.82
N ALA A 358 14.24 0.69 12.11
CA ALA A 358 15.23 1.75 12.26
C ALA A 358 15.16 2.42 13.65
N MET A 359 13.96 2.60 14.19
CA MET A 359 13.73 3.24 15.49
C MET A 359 13.85 2.28 16.68
N LYS A 360 14.10 0.98 16.47
CA LYS A 360 14.11 -0.06 17.51
C LYS A 360 14.94 0.33 18.75
N LYS A 361 16.17 0.81 18.55
CA LYS A 361 17.04 1.23 19.68
C LYS A 361 16.43 2.36 20.52
N ARG A 362 15.70 3.29 19.91
CA ARG A 362 15.02 4.39 20.60
C ARG A 362 13.74 3.91 21.28
N ILE A 363 12.99 3.02 20.62
CA ILE A 363 11.79 2.39 21.16
C ILE A 363 12.11 1.58 22.42
N ASP A 364 13.22 0.83 22.41
CA ASP A 364 13.64 -0.03 23.52
C ASP A 364 14.25 0.76 24.70
N ASN A 365 14.79 1.96 24.44
CA ASN A 365 15.42 2.78 25.46
C ASN A 365 14.45 3.83 26.02
N ASN A 366 13.85 3.54 27.17
CA ASN A 366 12.85 4.37 27.84
C ASN A 366 13.29 5.82 28.17
N ASN A 367 14.58 6.13 28.09
CA ASN A 367 15.14 7.46 28.36
C ASN A 367 15.18 8.37 27.12
N TYR A 368 15.01 7.83 25.91
CA TYR A 368 14.97 8.62 24.68
C TYR A 368 13.54 8.66 24.11
N GLY A 369 12.92 9.84 24.12
CA GLY A 369 11.64 10.04 23.44
C GLY A 369 11.83 9.94 21.93
N LEU A 370 11.07 9.05 21.28
CA LEU A 370 10.95 9.05 19.82
C LEU A 370 10.16 10.30 19.41
N THR A 371 10.73 11.08 18.50
CA THR A 371 10.11 12.32 17.98
C THR A 371 9.85 12.19 16.48
N TRP A 372 8.98 13.05 15.94
CA TRP A 372 8.81 13.21 14.50
C TRP A 372 10.15 13.46 13.80
N GLU A 373 11.02 14.31 14.33
CA GLU A 373 12.34 14.61 13.74
C GLU A 373 13.17 13.33 13.49
N ASN A 374 13.12 12.36 14.42
CA ASN A 374 13.87 11.12 14.25
C ASN A 374 13.32 10.26 13.11
N ILE A 375 11.99 10.16 13.03
CA ILE A 375 11.31 9.43 11.95
C ILE A 375 11.57 10.14 10.62
N PHE A 376 11.40 11.46 10.60
CA PHE A 376 11.62 12.34 9.47
C PHE A 376 13.03 12.18 8.87
N LYS A 377 14.07 12.26 9.72
CA LYS A 377 15.47 12.10 9.27
C LYS A 377 15.72 10.72 8.67
N TYR A 378 15.11 9.67 9.23
CA TYR A 378 15.22 8.33 8.66
C TYR A 378 14.56 8.23 7.29
N LEU A 379 13.32 8.71 7.15
CA LEU A 379 12.55 8.64 5.90
C LEU A 379 13.19 9.39 4.72
N ASN A 380 14.13 10.30 5.01
CA ASN A 380 14.90 11.06 4.03
C ASN A 380 16.40 10.70 4.02
N SER A 381 16.75 9.54 4.56
CA SER A 381 18.12 9.04 4.59
C SER A 381 18.38 7.99 3.51
N LYS A 382 19.66 7.82 3.18
CA LYS A 382 20.15 6.73 2.32
C LYS A 382 19.70 5.34 2.79
N ASP A 383 19.55 5.14 4.10
CA ASP A 383 19.16 3.85 4.68
C ASP A 383 17.70 3.50 4.38
N PHE A 384 16.80 4.49 4.43
CA PHE A 384 15.41 4.27 4.03
C PHE A 384 15.32 3.99 2.54
N ASP A 385 16.00 4.78 1.71
CA ASP A 385 16.00 4.59 0.26
C ASP A 385 16.55 3.21 -0.14
N LYS A 386 17.66 2.77 0.48
CA LYS A 386 18.17 1.40 0.32
C LYS A 386 17.16 0.33 0.72
N SER A 387 16.39 0.54 1.78
CA SER A 387 15.35 -0.42 2.20
C SER A 387 14.24 -0.56 1.15
N ILE A 388 13.96 0.50 0.39
CA ILE A 388 13.01 0.46 -0.72
C ILE A 388 13.57 -0.44 -1.82
N TYR A 389 14.83 -0.26 -2.21
CA TYR A 389 15.47 -1.06 -3.26
C TYR A 389 15.62 -2.55 -2.88
N SER A 390 15.94 -2.85 -1.62
CA SER A 390 16.21 -4.23 -1.18
C SER A 390 14.95 -5.04 -0.89
N ASP A 391 13.90 -4.41 -0.34
CA ASP A 391 12.79 -5.13 0.29
C ASP A 391 11.45 -4.98 -0.47
N CYS A 392 11.31 -3.97 -1.34
CA CYS A 392 10.06 -3.72 -2.08
C CYS A 392 10.08 -4.34 -3.47
N ARG A 393 9.32 -5.43 -3.66
CA ARG A 393 9.21 -6.13 -4.95
C ARG A 393 8.54 -5.33 -6.08
N ALA A 394 7.91 -4.20 -5.77
CA ALA A 394 7.27 -3.30 -6.74
C ALA A 394 8.22 -2.23 -7.29
N VAL A 395 9.42 -2.10 -6.73
CA VAL A 395 10.37 -1.06 -7.12
C VAL A 395 11.06 -1.44 -8.43
N PRO A 396 11.13 -0.50 -9.40
CA PRO A 396 11.90 -0.74 -10.61
C PRO A 396 13.38 -0.96 -10.24
N ASP A 397 13.95 -2.07 -10.71
CA ASP A 397 15.40 -2.20 -10.86
C ASP A 397 15.76 -1.56 -12.21
N ILE A 398 16.33 -0.36 -12.17
CA ILE A 398 16.58 0.40 -13.39
C ILE A 398 17.56 -0.28 -14.34
N ASP A 399 18.49 -1.07 -13.82
CA ASP A 399 19.50 -1.76 -14.63
C ASP A 399 18.90 -2.93 -15.40
N SER A 400 17.82 -3.50 -14.86
CA SER A 400 17.02 -4.52 -15.56
C SER A 400 16.16 -3.95 -16.71
N LEU A 401 15.92 -2.63 -16.75
CA LEU A 401 15.07 -2.01 -17.76
C LEU A 401 15.81 -1.79 -19.09
N ASN A 402 15.14 -2.13 -20.19
CA ASN A 402 15.64 -1.82 -21.52
C ASN A 402 15.49 -0.32 -21.85
N LYS A 403 16.12 0.13 -22.94
CA LYS A 403 16.11 1.54 -23.35
C LYS A 403 14.69 2.12 -23.55
N LYS A 404 13.79 1.38 -24.19
CA LYS A 404 12.41 1.83 -24.44
C LYS A 404 11.59 1.92 -23.16
N GLN A 405 11.79 0.97 -22.24
CA GLN A 405 11.17 0.99 -20.91
C GLN A 405 11.64 2.21 -20.10
N LYS A 406 12.94 2.52 -20.12
CA LYS A 406 13.50 3.73 -19.50
C LYS A 406 12.90 5.01 -20.09
N GLU A 407 12.82 5.10 -21.43
CA GLU A 407 12.19 6.21 -22.13
C GLU A 407 10.70 6.36 -21.75
N LEU A 408 9.96 5.25 -21.67
CA LEU A 408 8.54 5.29 -21.30
C LEU A 408 8.34 5.77 -19.86
N CYS A 409 9.13 5.26 -18.91
CA CYS A 409 9.11 5.71 -17.52
C CYS A 409 9.47 7.19 -17.41
N GLN A 410 10.48 7.66 -18.16
CA GLN A 410 10.87 9.07 -18.18
C GLN A 410 9.73 9.96 -18.70
N VAL A 411 9.12 9.64 -19.85
CA VAL A 411 8.01 10.45 -20.40
C VAL A 411 6.80 10.41 -19.45
N THR A 412 6.55 9.27 -18.79
CA THR A 412 5.49 9.16 -17.76
C THR A 412 5.81 10.02 -16.54
N TRP A 413 7.07 10.10 -16.11
CA TRP A 413 7.51 10.93 -15.00
C TRP A 413 7.28 12.42 -15.31
N GLU A 414 7.60 12.84 -16.54
CA GLU A 414 7.47 14.23 -17.02
C GLU A 414 6.02 14.67 -17.20
N LYS A 415 5.18 13.81 -17.79
CA LYS A 415 3.78 14.15 -18.12
C LYS A 415 2.77 13.75 -17.04
N GLY A 416 3.19 12.94 -16.06
CA GLY A 416 2.33 12.34 -15.03
C GLY A 416 1.43 11.21 -15.55
N LYS A 417 0.72 11.44 -16.65
CA LYS A 417 -0.10 10.45 -17.36
C LYS A 417 0.21 10.47 -18.86
N ILE A 418 0.29 9.29 -19.47
CA ILE A 418 0.45 9.16 -20.93
C ILE A 418 -0.57 8.17 -21.51
N PRO A 419 -0.95 8.28 -22.80
CA PRO A 419 -1.85 7.32 -23.42
C PRO A 419 -1.31 5.88 -23.37
N TYR A 420 -2.18 4.94 -22.99
CA TYR A 420 -1.89 3.51 -22.96
C TYR A 420 -2.29 2.83 -24.27
N SER A 421 -1.50 1.85 -24.71
CA SER A 421 -1.87 0.90 -25.75
C SER A 421 -1.36 -0.49 -25.41
N ASP A 422 -2.27 -1.45 -25.51
CA ASP A 422 -2.11 -2.89 -25.24
C ASP A 422 -1.04 -3.53 -26.13
N ASN A 423 -0.82 -2.95 -27.32
CA ASN A 423 0.15 -3.42 -28.31
C ASN A 423 1.59 -3.05 -27.95
N ASN A 424 1.79 -2.17 -26.98
CA ASN A 424 3.12 -1.78 -26.53
C ASN A 424 3.66 -2.78 -25.50
N LYS A 425 4.50 -3.72 -25.96
CA LYS A 425 5.12 -4.76 -25.11
C LYS A 425 5.91 -4.17 -23.93
N ASP A 426 6.65 -3.09 -24.16
CA ASP A 426 7.45 -2.44 -23.09
C ASP A 426 6.54 -1.87 -21.99
N ALA A 427 5.40 -1.27 -22.37
CA ALA A 427 4.39 -0.79 -21.43
C ALA A 427 3.76 -1.95 -20.64
N VAL A 428 3.44 -3.04 -21.34
CA VAL A 428 2.91 -4.26 -20.73
C VAL A 428 3.88 -4.82 -19.69
N ASP A 429 5.16 -4.92 -20.00
CA ASP A 429 6.17 -5.45 -19.08
C ASP A 429 6.31 -4.56 -17.82
N LEU A 430 6.24 -3.23 -17.99
CA LEU A 430 6.26 -2.27 -16.88
C LEU A 430 5.00 -2.32 -16.00
N ILE A 431 3.85 -2.65 -16.58
CA ILE A 431 2.62 -2.92 -15.81
C ILE A 431 2.75 -4.23 -15.04
N LYS A 432 3.30 -5.26 -15.68
CA LYS A 432 3.50 -6.59 -15.08
C LYS A 432 4.48 -6.56 -13.91
N SER A 433 5.53 -5.74 -13.99
CA SER A 433 6.47 -5.52 -12.88
C SER A 433 5.89 -4.67 -11.75
N GLY A 434 4.83 -3.91 -12.01
CA GLY A 434 4.19 -3.02 -11.04
C GLY A 434 4.82 -1.64 -10.91
N VAL A 435 5.72 -1.29 -11.82
CA VAL A 435 6.31 0.05 -11.91
C VAL A 435 5.25 1.04 -12.39
N LEU A 436 4.55 0.68 -13.46
CA LEU A 436 3.45 1.45 -14.03
C LEU A 436 2.11 0.75 -13.81
N MET A 437 1.02 1.50 -13.94
CA MET A 437 -0.34 1.01 -13.91
C MET A 437 -1.20 1.71 -14.95
N VAL A 438 -2.29 1.05 -15.35
CA VAL A 438 -3.32 1.64 -16.20
C VAL A 438 -4.41 2.26 -15.33
N VAL A 439 -4.76 3.50 -15.61
CA VAL A 439 -5.83 4.26 -14.96
C VAL A 439 -6.86 4.64 -16.02
N ASP A 440 -8.14 4.57 -15.65
CA ASP A 440 -9.29 4.86 -16.52
C ASP A 440 -9.29 4.04 -17.83
N ASN A 441 -8.60 2.90 -17.89
CA ASN A 441 -8.37 2.08 -19.09
C ASN A 441 -7.61 2.76 -20.25
N TYR A 442 -7.24 4.04 -20.11
CA TYR A 442 -6.66 4.83 -21.21
C TYR A 442 -5.28 5.41 -20.92
N TYR A 443 -4.87 5.48 -19.65
CA TYR A 443 -3.66 6.19 -19.26
C TYR A 443 -2.70 5.32 -18.47
N LEU A 444 -1.42 5.39 -18.80
CA LEU A 444 -0.33 4.89 -17.97
C LEU A 444 0.11 5.96 -16.96
N THR A 445 0.38 5.53 -15.73
CA THR A 445 1.02 6.33 -14.69
C THR A 445 1.83 5.44 -13.75
N PHE A 446 2.65 6.01 -12.87
CA PHE A 446 3.36 5.24 -11.84
C PHE A 446 2.37 4.68 -10.81
N ALA A 447 2.58 3.44 -10.37
CA ALA A 447 1.65 2.79 -9.44
C ALA A 447 1.61 3.42 -8.03
N ALA A 448 2.65 4.17 -7.66
CA ALA A 448 2.68 5.02 -6.47
C ALA A 448 3.71 6.16 -6.61
N PRO A 449 3.52 7.31 -5.93
CA PRO A 449 4.48 8.42 -5.92
C PRO A 449 5.89 8.01 -5.48
N LEU A 450 6.02 7.10 -4.51
CA LEU A 450 7.32 6.60 -4.05
C LEU A 450 8.06 5.81 -5.14
N LEU A 451 7.35 5.12 -6.02
CA LEU A 451 7.96 4.43 -7.17
C LEU A 451 8.43 5.43 -8.23
N LYS A 452 7.67 6.52 -8.43
CA LYS A 452 8.08 7.65 -9.28
C LYS A 452 9.39 8.28 -8.76
N ARG A 453 9.46 8.55 -7.46
CA ARG A 453 10.66 9.09 -6.79
C ARG A 453 11.84 8.13 -6.93
N SER A 454 11.64 6.86 -6.60
CA SER A 454 12.65 5.80 -6.74
C SER A 454 13.20 5.70 -8.16
N PHE A 455 12.34 5.77 -9.18
CA PHE A 455 12.79 5.78 -10.57
C PHE A 455 13.70 6.98 -10.85
N PHE A 456 13.31 8.19 -10.42
CA PHE A 456 14.11 9.39 -10.62
C PHE A 456 15.49 9.26 -9.96
N GLN A 457 15.54 8.80 -8.71
CA GLN A 457 16.77 8.67 -7.94
C GLN A 457 17.75 7.69 -8.58
N GLN A 458 17.25 6.53 -9.05
CA GLN A 458 18.07 5.54 -9.73
C GLN A 458 18.47 5.98 -11.15
N PHE A 459 17.59 6.70 -11.87
CA PHE A 459 17.83 7.04 -13.27
C PHE A 459 18.81 8.21 -13.44
N TYR A 460 18.73 9.19 -12.54
CA TYR A 460 19.54 10.40 -12.58
C TYR A 460 20.66 10.43 -11.54
N GLY A 461 20.65 9.55 -10.54
CA GLY A 461 21.73 9.45 -9.55
C GLY A 461 23.04 8.99 -10.17
N THR A 462 24.16 9.31 -9.52
CA THR A 462 25.51 8.92 -9.96
C THR A 462 26.18 7.99 -8.95
N GLU A 463 26.97 7.05 -9.47
CA GLU A 463 27.82 6.17 -8.64
C GLU A 463 29.15 6.82 -8.27
N ASP A 464 29.65 7.73 -9.13
CA ASP A 464 30.80 8.56 -8.82
C ASP A 464 30.37 9.55 -7.73
N ILE A 465 30.95 9.40 -6.54
CA ILE A 465 30.70 10.26 -5.39
C ILE A 465 32.04 10.79 -4.89
N ALA A 466 32.11 12.10 -4.67
CA ALA A 466 33.28 12.77 -4.12
C ALA A 466 33.63 12.20 -2.73
N GLU A 467 34.91 12.18 -2.40
CA GLU A 467 35.37 11.80 -1.05
C GLU A 467 35.09 12.93 -0.06
N ASP A 468 35.32 14.18 -0.47
CA ASP A 468 35.18 15.35 0.38
C ASP A 468 33.73 15.87 0.44
N THR A 469 33.24 16.11 1.66
CA THR A 469 31.96 16.78 1.90
C THR A 469 32.15 18.30 1.92
N PRO A 470 31.29 19.11 1.26
CA PRO A 470 31.32 20.56 1.37
C PRO A 470 31.07 21.06 2.82
N GLU A 471 31.74 22.13 3.24
CA GLU A 471 31.62 22.64 4.62
C GLU A 471 30.27 23.34 4.86
N ASN A 472 29.71 23.96 3.82
CA ASN A 472 28.46 24.71 3.91
C ASN A 472 27.68 24.69 2.58
N LEU A 473 26.39 25.05 2.67
CA LEU A 473 25.45 24.99 1.54
C LEU A 473 25.89 25.86 0.35
N TYR A 474 26.47 27.04 0.57
CA TYR A 474 26.93 27.89 -0.53
C TYR A 474 28.11 27.26 -1.28
N GLU A 475 29.08 26.72 -0.54
CA GLU A 475 30.21 26.00 -1.13
C GLU A 475 29.75 24.78 -1.92
N TYR A 476 28.79 24.01 -1.39
CA TYR A 476 28.17 22.89 -2.11
C TYR A 476 27.57 23.35 -3.44
N ILE A 477 26.75 24.40 -3.44
CA ILE A 477 26.12 24.94 -4.65
C ILE A 477 27.19 25.37 -5.65
N VAL A 478 28.24 26.08 -5.20
CA VAL A 478 29.37 26.48 -6.06
C VAL A 478 30.07 25.26 -6.65
N LYS A 479 30.34 24.20 -5.86
CA LYS A 479 30.93 22.95 -6.35
C LYS A 479 30.05 22.29 -7.41
N VAL A 480 28.74 22.18 -7.17
CA VAL A 480 27.79 21.61 -8.13
C VAL A 480 27.82 22.38 -9.46
N PHE A 481 27.68 23.71 -9.44
CA PHE A 481 27.71 24.49 -10.68
C PHE A 481 29.08 24.50 -11.35
N THR A 482 30.17 24.44 -10.58
CA THR A 482 31.52 24.27 -11.13
C THR A 482 31.65 22.95 -11.88
N ALA A 483 31.18 21.89 -11.26
CA ALA A 483 31.20 20.55 -11.80
C ALA A 483 30.27 20.41 -13.02
N MET A 484 29.07 20.98 -12.99
CA MET A 484 28.17 21.09 -14.15
C MET A 484 28.81 21.84 -15.32
N CYS A 485 29.50 22.95 -15.04
CA CYS A 485 30.15 23.75 -16.07
C CYS A 485 31.24 22.95 -16.79
N ASN A 486 31.99 22.11 -16.05
CA ASN A 486 33.09 21.29 -16.55
C ASN A 486 32.65 19.93 -17.12
N ASP A 487 31.44 19.49 -16.80
CA ASP A 487 30.90 18.20 -17.24
C ASP A 487 30.42 18.28 -18.71
N LYS A 488 31.04 17.46 -19.57
CA LYS A 488 30.70 17.43 -21.02
C LYS A 488 29.27 16.96 -21.27
N ILE A 489 28.71 16.12 -20.39
CA ILE A 489 27.34 15.62 -20.51
C ILE A 489 26.36 16.73 -20.15
N SER A 490 26.57 17.45 -19.04
CA SER A 490 25.77 18.63 -18.66
C SER A 490 25.79 19.68 -19.77
N ASN A 491 26.98 20.04 -20.27
CA ASN A 491 27.09 20.97 -21.39
C ASN A 491 26.24 20.54 -22.60
N LYS A 492 26.22 19.25 -22.93
CA LYS A 492 25.43 18.72 -24.04
C LYS A 492 23.93 18.74 -23.75
N ILE A 493 23.51 18.46 -22.51
CA ILE A 493 22.11 18.45 -22.09
C ILE A 493 21.55 19.87 -22.08
N LEU A 494 22.26 20.80 -21.43
CA LEU A 494 21.85 22.19 -21.26
C LEU A 494 21.81 22.98 -22.58
N LYS A 495 22.74 22.70 -23.52
CA LYS A 495 22.76 23.36 -24.85
C LYS A 495 21.70 22.87 -25.83
N LYS A 496 21.19 21.64 -25.65
CA LYS A 496 20.21 21.07 -26.58
C LYS A 496 18.80 21.53 -26.22
N THR A 497 17.83 21.25 -27.10
CA THR A 497 16.39 21.51 -26.89
C THR A 497 15.80 20.86 -25.62
N LEU A 498 16.56 20.02 -24.92
CA LEU A 498 16.19 19.51 -23.60
C LEU A 498 16.34 20.57 -22.50
N GLY A 499 17.20 21.58 -22.69
CA GLY A 499 17.39 22.69 -21.76
C GLY A 499 16.34 23.79 -21.87
N TYR A 500 15.55 23.83 -22.95
CA TYR A 500 14.63 24.93 -23.26
C TYR A 500 13.20 24.48 -23.59
N GLY A 501 12.22 25.25 -23.16
CA GLY A 501 10.81 25.06 -23.46
C GLY A 501 10.44 25.53 -24.86
N THR A 502 9.19 25.30 -25.25
CA THR A 502 8.65 25.82 -26.52
C THR A 502 8.59 27.35 -26.57
N ASP A 503 8.67 27.99 -25.41
CA ASP A 503 8.78 29.44 -25.21
C ASP A 503 10.22 29.98 -25.34
N GLY A 504 11.21 29.11 -25.59
CA GLY A 504 12.61 29.47 -25.73
C GLY A 504 13.31 29.81 -24.40
N ARG A 505 12.67 29.56 -23.26
CA ARG A 505 13.22 29.74 -21.89
C ARG A 505 13.72 28.43 -21.32
N ILE A 506 14.57 28.48 -20.30
CA ILE A 506 15.09 27.24 -19.69
C ILE A 506 13.98 26.40 -19.05
N LEU A 507 14.08 25.08 -19.17
CA LEU A 507 13.19 24.13 -18.48
C LEU A 507 13.73 23.84 -17.09
N GLU A 508 13.01 24.29 -16.06
CA GLU A 508 13.36 24.08 -14.66
C GLU A 508 13.58 22.59 -14.33
N GLN A 509 12.72 21.70 -14.87
CA GLN A 509 12.85 20.25 -14.69
C GLN A 509 14.19 19.69 -15.20
N THR A 510 14.75 20.26 -16.27
CA THR A 510 16.06 19.82 -16.79
C THR A 510 17.17 20.24 -15.85
N TRP A 511 17.06 21.42 -15.25
CA TRP A 511 18.00 21.89 -14.24
C TRP A 511 17.89 21.11 -12.93
N GLN A 512 16.69 20.77 -12.49
CA GLN A 512 16.49 19.88 -11.33
C GLN A 512 17.14 18.51 -11.55
N LYS A 513 16.94 17.89 -12.72
CA LYS A 513 17.59 16.61 -13.08
C LYS A 513 19.11 16.70 -13.06
N GLU A 514 19.67 17.72 -13.69
CA GLU A 514 21.13 17.89 -13.75
C GLU A 514 21.73 18.29 -12.40
N PHE A 515 21.03 19.12 -11.62
CA PHE A 515 21.43 19.46 -10.25
C PHE A 515 21.40 18.22 -9.37
N TYR A 516 20.40 17.35 -9.49
CA TYR A 516 20.36 16.08 -8.76
C TYR A 516 21.53 15.16 -9.15
N ARG A 517 21.79 15.00 -10.45
CA ARG A 517 22.86 14.15 -10.97
C ARG A 517 24.23 14.60 -10.48
N ILE A 518 24.58 15.86 -10.71
CA ILE A 518 25.88 16.40 -10.29
C ILE A 518 25.91 16.60 -8.78
N GLY A 519 24.82 17.06 -8.18
CA GLY A 519 24.68 17.26 -6.75
C GLY A 519 24.92 16.00 -5.94
N THR A 520 24.43 14.86 -6.39
CA THR A 520 24.69 13.56 -5.75
C THR A 520 26.17 13.20 -5.78
N ARG A 521 26.87 13.52 -6.89
CA ARG A 521 28.32 13.33 -7.01
C ARG A 521 29.11 14.24 -6.06
N GLU A 522 28.77 15.52 -5.97
CA GLU A 522 29.59 16.51 -5.25
C GLU A 522 29.31 16.59 -3.73
N LEU A 523 28.32 15.84 -3.21
CA LEU A 523 27.88 15.97 -1.81
C LEU A 523 28.75 15.18 -0.81
N GLY A 524 29.49 14.18 -1.27
CA GLY A 524 30.29 13.30 -0.42
C GLY A 524 29.64 11.95 -0.11
N MET A 525 30.45 10.90 0.10
CA MET A 525 29.96 9.51 0.27
C MET A 525 28.99 9.31 1.45
N ASP A 526 29.13 10.12 2.49
CA ASP A 526 28.38 10.01 3.74
C ASP A 526 27.05 10.76 3.75
N HIS A 527 26.71 11.47 2.68
CA HIS A 527 25.51 12.30 2.60
C HIS A 527 24.59 11.85 1.47
N PHE A 528 23.32 12.25 1.56
CA PHE A 528 22.27 11.88 0.65
C PHE A 528 21.44 13.09 0.26
N LEU A 529 21.28 13.28 -1.06
CA LEU A 529 20.38 14.27 -1.64
C LEU A 529 19.03 13.60 -1.88
N SER A 530 18.05 13.87 -1.03
CA SER A 530 16.66 13.44 -1.22
C SER A 530 15.97 14.40 -2.19
N CYS A 531 15.14 13.89 -3.12
CA CYS A 531 14.44 14.69 -4.13
C CYS A 531 12.91 14.63 -3.99
N GLU A 532 12.21 15.60 -4.58
CA GLU A 532 10.75 15.74 -4.52
C GLU A 532 10.24 15.69 -3.07
N VAL A 533 10.96 16.39 -2.19
CA VAL A 533 10.77 16.30 -0.76
C VAL A 533 9.65 17.31 -0.45
N GLY A 534 8.46 16.91 -0.03
CA GLY A 534 7.36 17.88 0.13
C GLY A 534 6.10 17.23 0.64
N PRO A 535 5.53 16.34 -0.17
CA PRO A 535 4.51 15.42 0.31
C PRO A 535 5.11 14.47 1.39
N THR A 536 6.44 14.35 1.42
CA THR A 536 7.25 13.69 2.46
C THR A 536 7.49 14.50 3.73
N PHE A 537 6.85 15.66 3.91
CA PHE A 537 6.97 16.48 5.12
C PHE A 537 5.63 16.87 5.75
N ALA A 538 4.51 16.32 5.26
CA ALA A 538 3.18 16.86 5.54
C ALA A 538 3.02 18.34 5.12
N CYS A 539 3.86 18.79 4.20
CA CYS A 539 3.78 20.10 3.57
C CYS A 539 2.85 20.02 2.35
N ASP A 540 2.14 21.12 2.07
CA ASP A 540 1.29 21.22 0.87
C ASP A 540 2.14 21.36 -0.41
N GLY A 541 3.35 21.92 -0.29
CA GLY A 541 4.31 22.14 -1.38
C GLY A 541 5.35 21.03 -1.58
N ARG A 542 6.12 21.12 -2.68
CA ARG A 542 7.23 20.20 -3.01
C ARG A 542 8.56 20.93 -3.11
N ILE A 543 9.39 20.86 -2.06
CA ILE A 543 10.77 21.33 -2.15
C ILE A 543 11.56 20.40 -3.06
N ASP A 544 12.42 20.98 -3.88
CA ASP A 544 13.20 20.21 -4.85
C ASP A 544 14.14 19.22 -4.19
N PHE A 545 14.95 19.67 -3.22
CA PHE A 545 15.93 18.81 -2.55
C PHE A 545 16.09 19.05 -1.04
N TYR A 546 16.43 17.96 -0.34
CA TYR A 546 16.85 17.97 1.07
C TYR A 546 18.12 17.15 1.25
N VAL A 547 19.11 17.69 1.96
CA VAL A 547 20.38 17.01 2.26
C VAL A 547 20.33 16.40 3.66
N ASP A 548 20.47 15.08 3.74
CA ASP A 548 20.51 14.37 5.02
C ASP A 548 21.75 14.74 5.87
N LYS A 549 21.61 14.64 7.21
CA LYS A 549 22.63 14.96 8.24
C LYS A 549 23.08 16.42 8.33
N LEU A 550 23.26 17.10 7.20
CA LEU A 550 23.57 18.54 7.11
C LEU A 550 22.31 19.39 7.25
N ASP A 551 21.13 18.79 7.02
CA ASP A 551 19.82 19.41 7.17
C ASP A 551 19.69 20.66 6.29
N TRP A 552 20.09 20.56 5.02
CA TRP A 552 19.95 21.65 4.03
C TRP A 552 18.70 21.48 3.18
N ALA A 553 18.00 22.57 2.94
CA ALA A 553 16.80 22.65 2.12
C ALA A 553 17.09 23.50 0.87
N ILE A 554 16.82 22.97 -0.33
CA ILE A 554 17.18 23.59 -1.60
C ILE A 554 15.97 23.63 -2.52
N GLU A 555 15.62 24.83 -2.99
CA GLU A 555 14.59 25.08 -4.00
C GLU A 555 15.25 25.67 -5.25
N LEU A 556 14.85 25.25 -6.45
CA LEU A 556 15.28 25.87 -7.70
C LEU A 556 14.12 26.69 -8.28
N LEU A 557 14.48 27.78 -8.96
CA LEU A 557 13.58 28.54 -9.82
C LEU A 557 14.35 29.09 -11.02
N ARG A 558 13.61 29.58 -12.01
CA ARG A 558 14.18 30.12 -13.25
C ARG A 558 13.89 31.60 -13.47
N ASP A 559 14.87 32.30 -14.05
CA ASP A 559 14.77 33.65 -14.61
C ASP A 559 14.15 34.72 -13.69
N GLY A 560 14.27 34.54 -12.37
CA GLY A 560 13.66 35.39 -11.34
C GLY A 560 12.12 35.39 -11.34
N GLU A 561 11.48 34.36 -11.90
CA GLU A 561 10.02 34.19 -11.85
C GLU A 561 9.58 33.87 -10.42
N ASP A 562 8.50 34.52 -9.98
CA ASP A 562 7.80 34.25 -8.71
C ASP A 562 8.68 34.15 -7.46
N MET A 563 9.81 34.88 -7.44
CA MET A 563 10.78 34.85 -6.33
C MET A 563 10.14 35.13 -4.97
N THR A 564 9.16 36.04 -4.91
CA THR A 564 8.45 36.33 -3.66
C THR A 564 7.65 35.12 -3.21
N GLU A 565 6.92 34.46 -4.12
CA GLU A 565 6.15 33.25 -3.80
C GLU A 565 7.05 32.12 -3.30
N HIS A 566 8.16 31.84 -4.00
CA HIS A 566 9.13 30.85 -3.55
C HIS A 566 9.73 31.20 -2.18
N LYS A 567 9.92 32.49 -1.89
CA LYS A 567 10.38 32.92 -0.57
C LYS A 567 9.32 32.69 0.52
N ASP A 568 8.07 33.00 0.22
CA ASP A 568 6.94 32.88 1.13
C ASP A 568 6.65 31.41 1.48
N ARG A 569 6.95 30.46 0.59
CA ARG A 569 6.89 29.02 0.90
C ARG A 569 7.78 28.63 2.09
N PHE A 570 8.89 29.33 2.33
CA PHE A 570 9.77 29.11 3.49
C PHE A 570 9.38 29.92 4.73
N ASP A 571 8.22 30.57 4.75
CA ASP A 571 7.74 31.21 5.96
C ASP A 571 7.53 30.16 7.09
N PRO A 572 8.06 30.39 8.30
CA PRO A 572 8.02 29.40 9.37
C PRO A 572 6.62 29.20 10.01
N ILE A 573 5.65 30.07 9.71
CA ILE A 573 4.32 30.07 10.31
C ILE A 573 3.28 29.60 9.28
N GLU A 574 3.20 30.29 8.15
CA GLU A 574 2.17 30.11 7.12
C GLU A 574 2.72 29.49 5.83
N GLY A 575 4.04 29.34 5.71
CA GLY A 575 4.69 28.82 4.50
C GLY A 575 4.41 27.35 4.26
N GLU A 576 4.32 26.98 2.99
CA GLU A 576 4.14 25.59 2.56
C GLU A 576 5.22 24.65 3.12
N TYR A 577 6.44 25.15 3.32
CA TYR A 577 7.60 24.41 3.82
C TYR A 577 7.85 24.58 5.33
N LYS A 578 6.88 25.11 6.09
CA LYS A 578 7.06 25.39 7.53
C LYS A 578 7.58 24.21 8.35
N GLU A 579 7.18 22.98 8.05
CA GLU A 579 7.70 21.80 8.75
C GLU A 579 9.18 21.52 8.42
N ILE A 580 9.62 21.79 7.20
CA ILE A 580 11.02 21.67 6.77
C ILE A 580 11.87 22.72 7.49
N VAL A 581 11.36 23.95 7.56
CA VAL A 581 12.03 25.11 8.17
C VAL A 581 12.34 24.87 9.65
N LYS A 582 11.53 24.05 10.35
CA LYS A 582 11.81 23.66 11.75
C LYS A 582 13.10 22.85 11.91
N TYR A 583 13.49 22.10 10.88
CA TYR A 583 14.61 21.16 10.93
C TYR A 583 15.81 21.61 10.10
N ALA A 584 15.58 22.41 9.06
CA ALA A 584 16.63 22.88 8.17
C ALA A 584 17.60 23.83 8.90
N LYS A 585 18.90 23.49 8.87
CA LYS A 585 19.98 24.36 9.35
C LYS A 585 20.33 25.46 8.35
N SER A 586 20.09 25.21 7.06
CA SER A 586 20.34 26.18 6.00
C SER A 586 19.34 25.99 4.87
N ILE A 587 18.97 27.10 4.24
CA ILE A 587 18.01 27.16 3.14
C ILE A 587 18.69 27.89 1.99
N ALA A 588 18.52 27.39 0.76
CA ALA A 588 18.92 28.09 -0.45
C ALA A 588 17.80 28.04 -1.50
N ILE A 589 17.49 29.20 -2.06
CA ILE A 589 16.66 29.35 -3.26
C ILE A 589 17.60 29.70 -4.41
N ILE A 590 17.80 28.74 -5.31
CA ILE A 590 18.71 28.84 -6.44
C ILE A 590 17.94 29.42 -7.63
N ASP A 591 18.24 30.66 -7.98
CA ASP A 591 17.65 31.36 -9.11
C ASP A 591 18.58 31.24 -10.32
N ILE A 592 18.23 30.35 -11.25
CA ILE A 592 19.00 30.08 -12.46
C ILE A 592 18.53 31.03 -13.55
N ARG A 593 19.44 31.89 -14.03
CA ARG A 593 19.13 32.91 -15.03
C ARG A 593 19.85 32.62 -16.32
N SER A 594 19.06 32.53 -17.39
CA SER A 594 19.57 32.26 -18.73
C SER A 594 19.40 33.47 -19.66
N ILE A 595 20.10 33.43 -20.78
CA ILE A 595 19.75 34.22 -21.96
C ILE A 595 18.78 33.35 -22.74
N GLY A 596 17.53 33.78 -22.94
CA GLY A 596 16.59 33.01 -23.75
C GLY A 596 17.16 32.79 -25.16
N ILE A 597 16.86 31.66 -25.80
CA ILE A 597 17.33 31.40 -27.18
C ILE A 597 16.88 32.51 -28.15
N LEU A 598 15.74 33.12 -27.85
CA LEU A 598 15.12 34.20 -28.61
C LEU A 598 15.53 35.61 -28.16
N ASP A 599 16.35 35.72 -27.11
CA ASP A 599 16.81 37.01 -26.61
C ASP A 599 18.06 37.48 -27.38
N ASP A 600 18.01 38.71 -27.91
CA ASP A 600 19.14 39.39 -28.54
C ASP A 600 20.15 39.96 -27.51
N LEU A 601 19.95 39.66 -26.22
CA LEU A 601 20.79 40.13 -25.13
C LEU A 601 22.14 39.39 -25.10
N SER A 602 23.20 40.13 -24.76
CA SER A 602 24.54 39.56 -24.57
C SER A 602 24.76 38.90 -23.20
N GLU A 603 23.86 39.12 -22.24
CA GLU A 603 23.95 38.66 -20.85
C GLU A 603 22.57 38.28 -20.30
N ALA A 604 22.52 37.33 -19.35
CA ALA A 604 21.29 36.91 -18.67
C ALA A 604 20.65 38.08 -17.89
N LYS A 605 19.34 37.96 -17.56
CA LYS A 605 18.61 39.00 -16.82
C LYS A 605 19.36 39.44 -15.55
N LYS A 606 19.78 40.70 -15.49
CA LYS A 606 20.57 41.23 -14.36
C LYS A 606 19.85 41.04 -13.02
N VAL A 607 20.60 40.57 -12.03
CA VAL A 607 20.20 40.57 -10.63
C VAL A 607 20.16 42.02 -10.15
N ARG A 608 18.98 42.55 -9.88
CA ARG A 608 18.80 43.96 -9.44
C ARG A 608 19.06 44.12 -7.94
N GLU A 609 18.73 43.10 -7.16
CA GLU A 609 18.87 43.06 -5.71
C GLU A 609 19.20 41.64 -5.29
N ILE A 610 20.27 41.47 -4.52
CA ILE A 610 20.67 40.18 -3.95
C ILE A 610 19.95 40.02 -2.61
N LYS A 611 19.09 39.02 -2.51
CA LYS A 611 18.24 38.79 -1.33
C LYS A 611 18.81 37.70 -0.42
N LYS A 612 18.43 37.73 0.86
CA LYS A 612 18.77 36.69 1.83
C LYS A 612 18.21 35.33 1.38
N ASP A 613 19.00 34.28 1.57
CA ASP A 613 18.71 32.88 1.21
C ASP A 613 18.66 32.60 -0.31
N PHE A 614 18.86 33.62 -1.17
CA PHE A 614 18.96 33.43 -2.61
C PHE A 614 20.42 33.20 -3.05
N VAL A 615 20.59 32.28 -4.00
CA VAL A 615 21.82 32.09 -4.76
C VAL A 615 21.48 32.28 -6.24
N HIS A 616 21.98 33.35 -6.85
CA HIS A 616 21.74 33.66 -8.25
C HIS A 616 22.83 33.05 -9.10
N VAL A 617 22.44 32.28 -10.11
CA VAL A 617 23.34 31.66 -11.07
C VAL A 617 23.04 32.22 -12.45
N SER A 618 23.85 33.17 -12.90
CA SER A 618 23.71 33.74 -14.25
C SER A 618 24.54 32.97 -15.25
N CYS A 619 23.88 32.36 -16.23
CA CYS A 619 24.49 31.54 -17.26
C CYS A 619 24.89 32.34 -18.50
N SER A 620 26.04 32.02 -19.09
CA SER A 620 26.36 32.44 -20.46
C SER A 620 25.46 31.74 -21.48
N LYS A 621 25.35 32.31 -22.68
CA LYS A 621 24.55 31.76 -23.80
C LYS A 621 24.90 30.31 -24.11
N ASP A 622 26.19 29.98 -24.01
CA ASP A 622 26.71 28.64 -24.28
C ASP A 622 26.86 27.78 -23.02
N PHE A 623 26.33 28.19 -21.86
CA PHE A 623 26.45 27.46 -20.58
C PHE A 623 27.88 27.02 -20.20
N ASN A 624 28.89 27.68 -20.76
CA ASN A 624 30.31 27.42 -20.51
C ASN A 624 30.89 28.36 -19.45
N LYS A 625 30.05 29.23 -18.88
CA LYS A 625 30.42 30.18 -17.85
C LYS A 625 29.22 30.45 -16.96
N PHE A 626 29.42 30.36 -15.65
CA PHE A 626 28.42 30.70 -14.65
C PHE A 626 28.96 31.79 -13.72
N LYS A 627 28.13 32.79 -13.46
CA LYS A 627 28.39 33.79 -12.41
C LYS A 627 27.45 33.50 -11.25
N ILE A 628 28.03 33.21 -10.08
CA ILE A 628 27.30 32.84 -8.86
C ILE A 628 27.38 34.00 -7.87
N GLU A 629 26.23 34.49 -7.44
CA GLU A 629 26.09 35.65 -6.55
C GLU A 629 25.15 35.32 -5.39
N SER A 630 25.55 35.64 -4.17
CA SER A 630 24.73 35.50 -2.96
C SER A 630 25.07 36.57 -1.92
N LEU A 631 24.12 36.88 -1.04
CA LEU A 631 24.24 37.98 -0.08
C LEU A 631 25.40 37.72 0.90
N GLY A 632 26.35 38.65 0.97
CA GLY A 632 27.49 38.55 1.89
C GLY A 632 28.51 37.47 1.53
N LYS A 633 28.47 36.94 0.30
CA LYS A 633 29.45 36.00 -0.25
C LYS A 633 30.19 36.63 -1.42
N GLU A 634 31.44 36.20 -1.64
CA GLU A 634 32.19 36.63 -2.81
C GLU A 634 31.55 36.08 -4.09
N THR A 635 31.51 36.91 -5.12
CA THR A 635 31.05 36.51 -6.45
C THR A 635 32.02 35.50 -7.04
N VAL A 636 31.50 34.33 -7.43
CA VAL A 636 32.31 33.29 -8.08
C VAL A 636 32.02 33.29 -9.57
N ILE A 637 33.08 33.30 -10.38
CA ILE A 637 32.99 33.13 -11.83
C ILE A 637 33.59 31.77 -12.17
N VAL A 638 32.73 30.87 -12.60
CA VAL A 638 33.09 29.55 -13.12
C VAL A 638 33.18 29.64 -14.63
N GLN A 639 34.22 29.08 -15.24
CA GLN A 639 34.36 28.96 -16.69
C GLN A 639 34.86 27.56 -17.04
N PHE A 640 34.31 26.99 -18.12
CA PHE A 640 34.68 25.68 -18.62
C PHE A 640 36.20 25.60 -18.85
N GLN A 641 36.83 24.60 -18.24
CA GLN A 641 38.24 24.30 -18.43
C GLN A 641 38.36 23.10 -19.38
N ASP A 642 38.82 23.35 -20.61
CA ASP A 642 39.30 22.26 -21.48
C ASP A 642 40.59 21.74 -20.86
N PHE A 643 40.54 20.57 -20.22
CA PHE A 643 41.74 19.82 -19.89
C PHE A 643 42.39 19.37 -21.21
N GLN A 644 43.24 20.22 -21.79
CA GLN A 644 44.28 19.77 -22.70
C GLN A 644 45.27 18.96 -21.86
N GLY A 645 45.49 17.71 -22.27
CA GLY A 645 46.31 16.77 -21.53
C GLY A 645 47.68 17.33 -21.18
N PHE A 646 48.15 16.97 -19.99
CA PHE A 646 49.58 16.94 -19.71
C PHE A 646 50.26 16.09 -20.78
N GLN A 647 50.90 16.73 -21.75
CA GLN A 647 52.14 16.21 -22.28
C GLN A 647 53.21 16.57 -21.25
N ASP A 648 53.63 15.56 -20.49
CA ASP A 648 55.04 15.22 -20.27
C ASP A 648 55.13 13.80 -19.68
#